data_AF-K4A6B8-F1
#
_entry.id   AF-K4A6B8-F1
#
_cell.length_a   1.000
_cell.length_b   1.000
_cell.length_c   1.000
_cell.angle_alpha   90.00
_cell.angle_beta   90.00
_cell.angle_gamma   90.00
#
_symmetry.space_group_name_H-M   'P 1'
#
loop_
_entity.id
_entity.type
_entity.pdbx_description
1 polymer ?
#
loop_
_entity_poly.entity_id
_entity_poly.type
_entity_poly.pdbx_seq_one_letter_code
_entity_poly.pdbx_strand_id
1 'polypeptide(L)'
;MAASARGSVWEIQPGDVGAAGLGAADGGAFLAALRSAAAAAGPGAAGDAVWAAVAAAGVLLPEHPHALHQLVYYSVYAGWDRAARGPPPYWFPSPIDSKQTNLGRLMEANGPKLLKSSYKDPISSFSHFYRFSVENQEVYWSMVLKQLALKFQQEPKAILSTSDRSKKGGTWLQGAVLNIAECCLLPCPSLKRTDDSTAIVWRDEGLDDHPVNRMSLKELRSQVIAVANALDTMFQKGDRIAIDMPMTCNAVIIYLAIVLGGFVVVSIADSFAPQEIGTRMGVSKAKAIFTQDFIIRGGKKVPLYSRVVQGTSSKAVVIPANGDYLGVTLRNGDMSWKDFLSRAAGRSSIYSPAYQSVDAITNILFSSGTTGEPKAIPWAQLSPIRCAADTWAHMDVRPEDIGCWPTNLGWVMGPIILYSCFLNGATLALYHGSPLGRDFCKFVQDAGVTVLGTVPSLVKSWKAANCAKGLDWTKIRVLGTTGEASDIDDNLWLTSRTSYKPIVECCGGTELASSYIQGSLLQPQVFGAFSGASMSTGFVILDEQGTPYPDDVPCAGEVGLFPLYFGATNWLLNADHNKVYFDGMPIYKGRQLRRHGDIIQRTVGGYYIVQGRADDTMNLGGIKTSSVEIERVCNRADEGLLETAAVSVKPAGGGPEHLAILAVLKDRSAQYDVNVLKSKFQRAIQKNLNPLFKVSYVKVVPEFPRTASNKLLRRVLRDQLKQELSNHSKL
;
A
#
# COMPACT_ATOMS: atom_id res chain seq x y z
N MET A 1 -12.83 -22.20 -10.10
CA MET A 1 -12.43 -23.39 -10.87
C MET A 1 -11.51 -24.25 -10.01
N ALA A 2 -12.06 -25.21 -9.27
CA ALA A 2 -11.30 -26.19 -8.48
C ALA A 2 -11.57 -27.60 -9.05
N ALA A 3 -11.23 -27.82 -10.32
CA ALA A 3 -11.53 -29.07 -11.01
C ALA A 3 -10.53 -30.20 -10.71
N SER A 4 -9.56 -30.01 -9.80
CA SER A 4 -8.47 -30.96 -9.55
C SER A 4 -8.24 -31.34 -8.08
N ALA A 5 -8.87 -30.71 -7.09
CA ALA A 5 -8.62 -31.06 -5.68
C ALA A 5 -9.18 -32.45 -5.32
N ARG A 6 -8.45 -33.22 -4.49
CA ARG A 6 -8.90 -34.49 -3.92
C ARG A 6 -9.38 -34.30 -2.47
N GLY A 7 -10.09 -35.28 -1.92
CA GLY A 7 -10.62 -35.23 -0.55
C GLY A 7 -9.53 -35.22 0.52
N SER A 8 -8.31 -35.63 0.16
CA SER A 8 -7.11 -35.53 0.98
C SER A 8 -5.84 -35.55 0.13
N VAL A 9 -4.70 -35.15 0.71
CA VAL A 9 -3.38 -35.26 0.06
C VAL A 9 -3.00 -36.72 -0.28
N TRP A 10 -3.55 -37.69 0.46
CA TRP A 10 -3.29 -39.12 0.29
C TRP A 10 -3.99 -39.71 -0.93
N GLU A 11 -5.08 -39.08 -1.37
CA GLU A 11 -5.87 -39.50 -2.53
C GLU A 11 -5.28 -39.04 -3.86
N ILE A 12 -4.29 -38.14 -3.85
CA ILE A 12 -3.63 -37.68 -5.08
C ILE A 12 -2.94 -38.86 -5.77
N GLN A 13 -3.32 -39.09 -7.03
CA GLN A 13 -2.78 -40.15 -7.88
C GLN A 13 -1.77 -39.61 -8.90
N PRO A 14 -0.88 -40.46 -9.47
CA PRO A 14 0.06 -40.03 -10.51
C PRO A 14 -0.60 -39.32 -11.70
N GLY A 15 -1.80 -39.76 -12.09
CA GLY A 15 -2.58 -39.11 -13.16
C GLY A 15 -2.99 -37.68 -12.83
N ASP A 16 -3.26 -37.36 -11.55
CA ASP A 16 -3.61 -36.00 -11.12
C ASP A 16 -2.40 -35.07 -11.22
N VAL A 17 -1.23 -35.56 -10.85
CA VAL A 17 0.04 -34.83 -10.93
C VAL A 17 0.42 -34.56 -12.39
N GLY A 18 0.21 -35.55 -13.27
CA GLY A 18 0.36 -35.38 -14.72
C GLY A 18 -0.62 -34.37 -15.32
N ALA A 19 -1.89 -34.41 -14.93
CA ALA A 19 -2.89 -33.43 -15.34
C ALA A 19 -2.60 -32.01 -14.81
N ALA A 20 -1.92 -31.91 -13.68
CA ALA A 20 -1.42 -30.65 -13.12
C ALA A 20 -0.15 -30.12 -13.83
N GLY A 21 0.38 -30.84 -14.83
CA GLY A 21 1.44 -30.39 -15.72
C GLY A 21 2.86 -30.82 -15.31
N LEU A 22 3.02 -31.69 -14.32
CA LEU A 22 4.32 -32.30 -14.03
C LEU A 22 4.56 -33.47 -14.98
N GLY A 23 5.79 -33.63 -15.48
CA GLY A 23 6.14 -34.74 -16.38
C GLY A 23 5.86 -36.10 -15.74
N ALA A 24 5.41 -37.07 -16.54
CA ALA A 24 5.07 -38.42 -16.05
C ALA A 24 6.27 -39.13 -15.38
N ALA A 25 7.49 -38.83 -15.80
CA ALA A 25 8.73 -39.35 -15.20
C ALA A 25 8.95 -38.85 -13.76
N ASP A 26 8.51 -37.63 -13.44
CA ASP A 26 8.75 -36.98 -12.14
C ASP A 26 7.59 -37.19 -11.16
N GLY A 27 6.39 -37.53 -11.66
CA GLY A 27 5.17 -37.63 -10.87
C GLY A 27 5.23 -38.67 -9.73
N GLY A 28 5.87 -39.83 -9.98
CA GLY A 28 6.03 -40.87 -8.96
C GLY A 28 6.95 -40.46 -7.81
N ALA A 29 8.10 -39.88 -8.14
CA ALA A 29 9.06 -39.38 -7.15
C ALA A 29 8.48 -38.22 -6.35
N PHE A 30 7.79 -37.29 -7.03
CA PHE A 30 7.08 -36.18 -6.38
C PHE A 30 6.05 -36.69 -5.37
N LEU A 31 5.21 -37.66 -5.74
CA LEU A 31 4.19 -38.21 -4.82
C LEU A 31 4.80 -38.91 -3.61
N ALA A 32 5.89 -39.65 -3.81
CA ALA A 32 6.61 -40.27 -2.70
C ALA A 32 7.14 -39.21 -1.72
N ALA A 33 7.75 -38.15 -2.24
CA ALA A 33 8.24 -37.03 -1.44
C ALA A 33 7.08 -36.29 -0.72
N LEU A 34 5.98 -36.00 -1.42
CA LEU A 34 4.81 -35.35 -0.85
C LEU A 34 4.18 -36.15 0.29
N ARG A 35 4.01 -37.47 0.10
CA ARG A 35 3.44 -38.36 1.12
C ARG A 35 4.38 -38.51 2.33
N SER A 36 5.69 -38.58 2.10
CA SER A 36 6.69 -38.59 3.17
C SER A 36 6.63 -37.30 3.99
N ALA A 37 6.58 -36.14 3.32
CA ALA A 37 6.47 -34.84 3.98
C ALA A 37 5.15 -34.70 4.76
N ALA A 38 4.02 -35.12 4.18
CA ALA A 38 2.72 -35.12 4.86
C ALA A 38 2.70 -36.07 6.07
N ALA A 39 3.36 -37.22 5.99
CA ALA A 39 3.42 -38.20 7.09
C ALA A 39 4.21 -37.68 8.29
N ALA A 40 5.16 -36.78 8.07
CA ALA A 40 5.93 -36.16 9.14
C ALA A 40 5.07 -35.31 10.10
N ALA A 41 3.86 -34.89 9.69
CA ALA A 41 2.91 -34.21 10.58
C ALA A 41 2.26 -35.14 11.62
N GLY A 42 2.32 -36.46 11.40
CA GLY A 42 1.74 -37.49 12.27
C GLY A 42 0.35 -37.98 11.83
N PRO A 43 -0.07 -39.18 12.29
CA PRO A 43 -1.38 -39.74 11.94
C PRO A 43 -2.54 -38.87 12.42
N GLY A 44 -3.51 -38.60 11.55
CA GLY A 44 -4.69 -37.80 11.89
C GLY A 44 -4.41 -36.29 12.10
N ALA A 45 -3.22 -35.81 11.74
CA ALA A 45 -2.87 -34.40 11.82
C ALA A 45 -3.84 -33.52 11.02
N ALA A 46 -4.15 -32.34 11.55
CA ALA A 46 -4.99 -31.36 10.88
C ALA A 46 -4.26 -30.74 9.67
N GLY A 47 -5.04 -30.17 8.74
CA GLY A 47 -4.51 -29.65 7.47
C GLY A 47 -3.41 -28.59 7.62
N ASP A 48 -3.43 -27.80 8.69
CA ASP A 48 -2.38 -26.83 9.03
C ASP A 48 -1.04 -27.48 9.39
N ALA A 49 -1.05 -28.52 10.21
CA ALA A 49 0.15 -29.30 10.52
C ALA A 49 0.68 -30.04 9.28
N VAL A 50 -0.21 -30.62 8.47
CA VAL A 50 0.17 -31.30 7.21
C VAL A 50 0.79 -30.30 6.22
N TRP A 51 0.16 -29.14 6.02
CA TRP A 51 0.68 -28.11 5.12
C TRP A 51 2.02 -27.56 5.63
N ALA A 52 2.17 -27.31 6.93
CA ALA A 52 3.43 -26.86 7.51
C ALA A 52 4.58 -27.84 7.21
N ALA A 53 4.34 -29.15 7.35
CA ALA A 53 5.33 -30.19 7.05
C ALA A 53 5.66 -30.24 5.55
N VAL A 54 4.64 -30.16 4.67
CA VAL A 54 4.82 -30.14 3.21
C VAL A 54 5.63 -28.91 2.76
N ALA A 55 5.29 -27.72 3.26
CA ALA A 55 6.00 -26.50 2.93
C ALA A 55 7.44 -26.50 3.45
N ALA A 56 7.66 -26.98 4.69
CA ALA A 56 9.00 -27.07 5.28
C ALA A 56 9.91 -28.08 4.58
N ALA A 57 9.35 -29.17 4.05
CA ALA A 57 10.09 -30.17 3.30
C ALA A 57 10.53 -29.70 1.90
N GLY A 58 10.02 -28.56 1.41
CA GLY A 58 10.43 -27.99 0.13
C GLY A 58 10.04 -28.84 -1.10
N VAL A 59 9.05 -29.73 -0.97
CA VAL A 59 8.65 -30.64 -2.06
C VAL A 59 7.99 -29.93 -3.23
N LEU A 60 7.45 -28.73 -3.01
CA LEU A 60 6.82 -27.89 -4.03
C LEU A 60 7.79 -26.77 -4.43
N LEU A 61 8.46 -26.97 -5.58
CA LEU A 61 9.48 -26.05 -6.08
C LEU A 61 8.89 -24.87 -6.86
N PRO A 62 9.54 -23.69 -6.87
CA PRO A 62 9.08 -22.53 -7.63
C PRO A 62 8.95 -22.73 -9.15
N GLU A 63 9.58 -23.73 -9.73
CA GLU A 63 9.47 -24.08 -11.15
C GLU A 63 8.25 -24.93 -11.47
N HIS A 64 7.64 -25.57 -10.47
CA HIS A 64 6.48 -26.41 -10.68
C HIS A 64 5.29 -25.59 -11.22
N PRO A 65 4.41 -26.20 -12.05
CA PRO A 65 3.22 -25.53 -12.55
C PRO A 65 2.27 -25.11 -11.42
N HIS A 66 1.64 -23.94 -11.54
CA HIS A 66 0.68 -23.44 -10.55
C HIS A 66 -0.42 -24.45 -10.21
N ALA A 67 -0.90 -25.19 -11.22
CA ALA A 67 -1.93 -26.22 -11.03
C ALA A 67 -1.51 -27.32 -10.05
N LEU A 68 -0.21 -27.63 -9.95
CA LEU A 68 0.31 -28.59 -8.98
C LEU A 68 0.27 -28.03 -7.55
N HIS A 69 0.63 -26.76 -7.38
CA HIS A 69 0.51 -26.06 -6.10
C HIS A 69 -0.95 -26.00 -5.63
N GLN A 70 -1.89 -25.71 -6.55
CA GLN A 70 -3.33 -25.76 -6.27
C GLN A 70 -3.79 -27.15 -5.83
N LEU A 71 -3.44 -28.18 -6.61
CA LEU A 71 -3.79 -29.58 -6.32
C LEU A 71 -3.38 -29.96 -4.90
N VAL A 72 -2.13 -29.69 -4.51
CA VAL A 72 -1.65 -30.04 -3.17
C VAL A 72 -2.32 -29.19 -2.09
N TYR A 73 -2.32 -27.86 -2.22
CA TYR A 73 -2.87 -26.96 -1.20
C TYR A 73 -4.35 -27.26 -0.91
N TYR A 74 -5.18 -27.36 -1.95
CA TYR A 74 -6.61 -27.62 -1.76
C TYR A 74 -6.89 -29.04 -1.28
N SER A 75 -6.07 -30.04 -1.63
CA SER A 75 -6.23 -31.41 -1.11
C SER A 75 -5.82 -31.53 0.35
N VAL A 76 -4.82 -30.76 0.80
CA VAL A 76 -4.43 -30.70 2.23
C VAL A 76 -5.55 -30.08 3.08
N TYR A 77 -6.23 -29.06 2.56
CA TYR A 77 -7.31 -28.35 3.25
C TYR A 77 -8.73 -28.78 2.85
N ALA A 78 -8.90 -29.90 2.14
CA ALA A 78 -10.20 -30.34 1.64
C ALA A 78 -11.24 -30.54 2.76
N GLY A 79 -10.81 -31.05 3.91
CA GLY A 79 -11.64 -31.21 5.12
C GLY A 79 -11.61 -30.02 6.09
N TRP A 80 -11.08 -28.87 5.70
CA TRP A 80 -10.91 -27.73 6.61
C TRP A 80 -12.22 -26.98 6.86
N ASP A 81 -12.72 -27.08 8.09
CA ASP A 81 -13.91 -26.33 8.52
C ASP A 81 -13.57 -24.85 8.77
N ARG A 82 -13.82 -24.02 7.75
CA ARG A 82 -13.63 -22.56 7.84
C ARG A 82 -14.53 -21.88 8.86
N ALA A 83 -15.72 -22.43 9.12
CA ALA A 83 -16.65 -21.84 10.08
C ALA A 83 -16.17 -22.05 11.52
N ALA A 84 -15.61 -23.23 11.82
CA ALA A 84 -15.10 -23.55 13.16
C ALA A 84 -13.63 -23.13 13.38
N ARG A 85 -12.81 -23.01 12.33
CA ARG A 85 -11.36 -22.77 12.45
C ARG A 85 -10.87 -21.47 11.80
N GLY A 86 -11.72 -20.79 11.04
CA GLY A 86 -11.31 -19.62 10.25
C GLY A 86 -10.60 -19.98 8.94
N PRO A 87 -10.00 -19.00 8.26
CA PRO A 87 -9.27 -19.22 7.01
C PRO A 87 -8.04 -20.13 7.22
N PRO A 88 -7.74 -21.04 6.28
CA PRO A 88 -6.60 -21.94 6.40
C PRO A 88 -5.27 -21.16 6.30
N PRO A 89 -4.36 -21.30 7.28
CA PRO A 89 -3.02 -20.70 7.21
C PRO A 89 -2.21 -21.34 6.07
N TYR A 90 -1.19 -20.66 5.57
CA TYR A 90 -0.24 -21.24 4.60
C TYR A 90 1.22 -21.03 5.00
N TRP A 91 1.49 -20.10 5.92
CA TRP A 91 2.83 -19.82 6.42
C TRP A 91 2.79 -19.70 7.94
N PHE A 92 3.84 -20.20 8.58
CA PHE A 92 3.95 -20.24 10.03
C PHE A 92 5.32 -19.69 10.47
N PRO A 93 5.35 -18.86 11.53
CA PRO A 93 6.60 -18.36 12.06
C PRO A 93 7.40 -19.49 12.70
N SER A 94 8.69 -19.58 12.38
CA SER A 94 9.63 -20.47 13.04
C SER A 94 9.95 -19.94 14.45
N PRO A 95 9.98 -20.79 15.50
CA PRO A 95 10.41 -20.38 16.84
C PRO A 95 11.84 -19.82 16.89
N ILE A 96 12.70 -20.24 15.96
CA ILE A 96 14.09 -19.77 15.87
C ILE A 96 14.13 -18.42 15.12
N ASP A 97 13.51 -18.36 13.94
CA ASP A 97 13.57 -17.14 13.11
C ASP A 97 12.78 -15.99 13.72
N SER A 98 11.70 -16.29 14.44
CA SER A 98 10.88 -15.28 15.11
C SER A 98 11.71 -14.41 16.05
N LYS A 99 12.63 -15.01 16.81
CA LYS A 99 13.58 -14.31 17.70
C LYS A 99 14.61 -13.45 16.97
N GLN A 100 14.83 -13.71 15.68
CA GLN A 100 15.78 -12.97 14.84
C GLN A 100 15.11 -11.85 14.03
N THR A 101 13.78 -11.78 14.00
CA THR A 101 13.08 -10.60 13.47
C THR A 101 13.36 -9.38 14.34
N ASN A 102 13.28 -8.19 13.76
CA ASN A 102 13.40 -6.91 14.45
C ASN A 102 12.49 -6.80 15.69
N LEU A 103 11.19 -7.05 15.50
CA LEU A 103 10.23 -7.04 16.60
C LEU A 103 10.50 -8.18 17.59
N GLY A 104 10.86 -9.37 17.10
CA GLY A 104 11.20 -10.50 17.98
C GLY A 104 12.42 -10.23 18.85
N ARG A 105 13.49 -9.63 18.32
CA ARG A 105 14.66 -9.20 19.12
C ARG A 105 14.27 -8.16 20.17
N LEU A 106 13.41 -7.21 19.81
CA LEU A 106 12.91 -6.20 20.75
C LEU A 106 12.06 -6.85 21.85
N MET A 107 11.24 -7.84 21.51
CA MET A 107 10.46 -8.63 22.45
C MET A 107 11.35 -9.50 23.36
N GLU A 108 12.37 -10.18 22.84
CA GLU A 108 13.30 -10.97 23.66
C GLU A 108 14.06 -10.07 24.66
N ALA A 109 14.51 -8.90 24.22
CA ALA A 109 15.28 -7.99 25.05
C ALA A 109 14.45 -7.32 26.18
N ASN A 110 13.16 -7.09 25.96
CA ASN A 110 12.33 -6.28 26.87
C ASN A 110 11.15 -7.05 27.48
N GLY A 111 10.65 -8.06 26.80
CA GLY A 111 9.49 -8.88 27.18
C GLY A 111 9.54 -9.43 28.60
N PRO A 112 10.66 -10.04 29.06
CA PRO A 112 10.78 -10.52 30.45
C PRO A 112 10.58 -9.42 31.50
N LYS A 113 10.99 -8.18 31.20
CA LYS A 113 10.80 -7.03 32.09
C LYS A 113 9.38 -6.46 31.99
N LEU A 114 8.86 -6.32 30.77
CA LEU A 114 7.60 -5.64 30.49
C LEU A 114 6.37 -6.51 30.79
N LEU A 115 6.42 -7.80 30.43
CA LEU A 115 5.31 -8.74 30.56
C LEU A 115 5.52 -9.77 31.69
N LYS A 116 6.71 -9.79 32.31
CA LYS A 116 7.05 -10.69 33.42
C LYS A 116 6.78 -12.15 33.06
N SER A 117 6.07 -12.89 33.92
CA SER A 117 5.69 -14.29 33.71
C SER A 117 4.78 -14.53 32.50
N SER A 118 4.20 -13.49 31.91
CA SER A 118 3.40 -13.61 30.68
C SER A 118 4.28 -13.66 29.41
N TYR A 119 5.58 -13.34 29.53
CA TYR A 119 6.53 -13.51 28.44
C TYR A 119 7.04 -14.95 28.37
N LYS A 120 6.97 -15.56 27.19
CA LYS A 120 7.54 -16.88 26.91
C LYS A 120 8.48 -16.84 25.71
N ASP A 121 7.96 -16.39 24.57
CA ASP A 121 8.67 -16.23 23.32
C ASP A 121 7.92 -15.23 22.43
N PRO A 122 8.50 -14.76 21.31
CA PRO A 122 7.88 -13.73 20.48
C PRO A 122 6.53 -14.13 19.86
N ILE A 123 6.34 -15.41 19.54
CA ILE A 123 5.12 -15.90 18.88
C ILE A 123 4.00 -16.00 19.91
N SER A 124 4.22 -16.72 21.01
CA SER A 124 3.17 -16.97 22.01
C SER A 124 2.81 -15.74 22.84
N SER A 125 3.75 -14.80 23.00
CA SER A 125 3.53 -13.54 23.72
C SER A 125 3.12 -12.37 22.83
N PHE A 126 2.95 -12.58 21.51
CA PHE A 126 2.62 -11.50 20.56
C PHE A 126 1.38 -10.69 20.96
N SER A 127 0.28 -11.36 21.31
CA SER A 127 -0.98 -10.70 21.69
C SER A 127 -0.86 -9.86 22.97
N HIS A 128 -0.10 -10.35 23.96
CA HIS A 128 0.20 -9.62 25.19
C HIS A 128 1.08 -8.40 24.92
N PHE A 129 2.10 -8.57 24.06
CA PHE A 129 2.99 -7.47 23.69
C PHE A 129 2.29 -6.42 22.84
N TYR A 130 1.40 -6.83 21.93
CA TYR A 130 0.52 -5.93 21.19
C TYR A 130 -0.34 -5.10 22.16
N ARG A 131 -1.05 -5.74 23.10
CA ARG A 131 -1.86 -5.02 24.10
C ARG A 131 -1.02 -4.03 24.91
N PHE A 132 0.15 -4.48 25.37
CA PHE A 132 1.12 -3.61 26.04
C PHE A 132 1.48 -2.40 25.17
N SER A 133 1.75 -2.59 23.87
CA SER A 133 2.13 -1.51 22.95
C SER A 133 1.02 -0.47 22.77
N VAL A 134 -0.26 -0.88 22.84
CA VAL A 134 -1.42 0.01 22.74
C VAL A 134 -1.63 0.80 24.04
N GLU A 135 -1.45 0.15 25.19
CA GLU A 135 -1.69 0.73 26.51
C GLU A 135 -0.51 1.59 27.02
N ASN A 136 0.72 1.25 26.61
CA ASN A 136 1.97 1.85 27.08
C ASN A 136 2.76 2.46 25.91
N GLN A 137 2.10 3.29 25.09
CA GLN A 137 2.67 3.79 23.84
C GLN A 137 3.97 4.57 24.05
N GLU A 138 4.10 5.34 25.13
CA GLU A 138 5.36 6.06 25.46
C GLU A 138 6.55 5.11 25.62
N VAL A 139 6.36 3.99 26.33
CA VAL A 139 7.42 2.99 26.52
C VAL A 139 7.73 2.30 25.20
N TYR A 140 6.72 1.88 24.45
CA TYR A 140 6.90 1.23 23.15
C TYR A 140 7.70 2.13 22.17
N TRP A 141 7.25 3.37 21.98
CA TRP A 141 7.90 4.31 21.08
C TRP A 141 9.32 4.67 21.52
N SER A 142 9.58 4.78 22.83
CA SER A 142 10.95 5.01 23.32
C SER A 142 11.95 3.91 22.91
N MET A 143 11.47 2.67 22.71
CA MET A 143 12.30 1.55 22.25
C MET A 143 12.47 1.57 20.73
N VAL A 144 11.38 1.78 19.99
CA VAL A 144 11.36 1.75 18.51
C VAL A 144 12.15 2.91 17.90
N LEU A 145 12.05 4.11 18.46
CA LEU A 145 12.77 5.28 17.94
C LEU A 145 14.29 5.08 17.93
N LYS A 146 14.83 4.27 18.85
CA LYS A 146 16.26 3.92 18.91
C LYS A 146 16.71 2.95 17.82
N GLN A 147 15.77 2.29 17.16
CA GLN A 147 16.04 1.31 16.11
C GLN A 147 16.08 1.94 14.71
N LEU A 148 15.59 3.17 14.57
CA LEU A 148 15.51 3.89 13.31
C LEU A 148 16.68 4.87 13.17
N ALA A 149 17.04 5.21 11.93
CA ALA A 149 18.05 6.19 11.60
C ALA A 149 17.56 7.63 11.85
N LEU A 150 17.29 7.99 13.10
CA LEU A 150 16.82 9.31 13.50
C LEU A 150 17.96 10.14 14.07
N LYS A 151 18.00 11.42 13.68
CA LYS A 151 18.92 12.43 14.23
C LYS A 151 18.11 13.65 14.64
N PHE A 152 18.00 13.85 15.95
CA PHE A 152 17.38 15.04 16.51
C PHE A 152 18.43 16.15 16.65
N GLN A 153 18.12 17.33 16.12
CA GLN A 153 18.87 18.55 16.45
C GLN A 153 18.53 19.03 17.86
N GLN A 154 17.29 18.78 18.28
CA GLN A 154 16.84 18.94 19.65
C GLN A 154 15.99 17.70 20.00
N GLU A 155 16.39 16.97 21.04
CA GLU A 155 15.70 15.78 21.53
C GLU A 155 14.30 16.11 22.07
N PRO A 156 13.33 15.18 22.01
CA PRO A 156 12.02 15.36 22.61
C PRO A 156 12.11 15.45 24.13
N LYS A 157 11.33 16.37 24.72
CA LYS A 157 11.18 16.47 26.18
C LYS A 157 10.33 15.34 26.76
N ALA A 158 9.41 14.80 25.95
CA ALA A 158 8.55 13.69 26.27
C ALA A 158 8.16 12.96 24.98
N ILE A 159 7.95 11.64 25.06
CA ILE A 159 7.53 10.87 23.88
C ILE A 159 6.07 11.14 23.55
N LEU A 160 5.20 11.14 24.57
CA LEU A 160 3.76 11.39 24.43
C LEU A 160 3.28 12.26 25.60
N SER A 161 2.55 13.34 25.27
CA SER A 161 1.78 14.11 26.24
C SER A 161 0.29 14.12 25.86
N THR A 162 -0.57 13.88 26.85
CA THR A 162 -2.03 13.91 26.71
C THR A 162 -2.69 15.00 27.56
N SER A 163 -1.89 15.96 28.06
CA SER A 163 -2.37 17.06 28.90
C SER A 163 -3.28 18.03 28.13
N ASP A 164 -2.96 18.28 26.86
CA ASP A 164 -3.80 19.08 25.96
C ASP A 164 -4.97 18.23 25.42
N ARG A 165 -6.14 18.39 26.04
CA ARG A 165 -7.36 17.68 25.66
C ARG A 165 -7.95 18.12 24.31
N SER A 166 -7.53 19.27 23.77
CA SER A 166 -7.97 19.70 22.43
C SER A 166 -7.34 18.84 21.33
N LYS A 167 -6.14 18.30 21.58
CA LYS A 167 -5.44 17.37 20.69
C LYS A 167 -5.84 15.93 20.99
N LYS A 168 -6.95 15.49 20.40
CA LYS A 168 -7.45 14.09 20.51
C LYS A 168 -6.37 13.05 20.18
N GLY A 169 -5.45 13.39 19.25
CA GLY A 169 -4.31 12.57 18.83
C GLY A 169 -3.12 12.50 19.79
N GLY A 170 -3.10 13.33 20.83
CA GLY A 170 -1.94 13.54 21.70
C GLY A 170 -0.89 14.47 21.08
N THR A 171 0.06 14.90 21.90
CA THR A 171 1.26 15.63 21.45
C THR A 171 2.44 14.67 21.50
N TRP A 172 3.03 14.38 20.34
CA TRP A 172 4.11 13.41 20.19
C TRP A 172 5.45 14.10 20.05
N LEU A 173 6.50 13.53 20.65
CA LEU A 173 7.88 14.02 20.62
C LEU A 173 7.98 15.52 20.95
N GLN A 174 7.34 15.93 22.05
CA GLN A 174 7.15 17.35 22.37
C GLN A 174 8.48 18.11 22.42
N GLY A 175 8.59 19.17 21.63
CA GLY A 175 9.77 20.03 21.58
C GLY A 175 10.93 19.46 20.75
N ALA A 176 10.77 18.30 20.13
CA ALA A 176 11.79 17.78 19.23
C ALA A 176 11.88 18.60 17.94
N VAL A 177 13.12 18.74 17.46
CA VAL A 177 13.47 19.43 16.22
C VAL A 177 14.39 18.52 15.41
N LEU A 178 14.06 18.31 14.14
CA LEU A 178 14.86 17.49 13.22
C LEU A 178 14.67 17.95 11.77
N ASN A 179 15.36 17.27 10.86
CA ASN A 179 15.01 17.23 9.45
C ASN A 179 14.97 15.76 9.00
N ILE A 180 13.79 15.27 8.63
CA ILE A 180 13.57 13.87 8.30
C ILE A 180 14.24 13.45 6.99
N ALA A 181 14.49 14.40 6.07
CA ALA A 181 15.28 14.13 4.88
C ALA A 181 16.77 13.97 5.22
N GLU A 182 17.31 14.77 6.15
CA GLU A 182 18.68 14.58 6.65
C GLU A 182 18.87 13.18 7.25
N CYS A 183 17.89 12.70 8.03
CA CYS A 183 17.88 11.33 8.59
C CYS A 183 18.01 10.24 7.50
N CYS A 184 17.45 10.49 6.31
CA CYS A 184 17.56 9.57 5.17
C CYS A 184 18.93 9.61 4.47
N LEU A 185 19.69 10.70 4.61
CA LEU A 185 20.88 11.02 3.80
C LEU A 185 22.21 10.81 4.54
N LEU A 186 22.17 10.58 5.85
CA LEU A 186 23.37 10.43 6.66
C LEU A 186 23.75 8.96 6.89
N PRO A 187 25.06 8.66 6.99
CA PRO A 187 25.54 7.40 7.54
C PRO A 187 24.91 7.11 8.90
N CYS A 188 24.71 5.83 9.19
CA CYS A 188 24.14 5.38 10.46
C CYS A 188 24.92 4.14 10.93
N PRO A 189 25.94 4.32 11.80
CA PRO A 189 26.80 3.23 12.25
C PRO A 189 26.06 2.06 12.92
N SER A 190 24.99 2.33 13.69
CA SER A 190 24.16 1.30 14.32
C SER A 190 23.44 0.41 13.32
N LEU A 191 23.20 0.91 12.10
CA LEU A 191 22.62 0.17 10.99
C LEU A 191 23.68 -0.27 9.95
N LYS A 192 24.97 -0.11 10.26
CA LYS A 192 26.10 -0.40 9.34
C LYS A 192 26.02 0.34 8.00
N ARG A 193 25.30 1.45 7.94
CA ARG A 193 25.17 2.27 6.73
C ARG A 193 26.27 3.32 6.66
N THR A 194 27.04 3.30 5.58
CA THR A 194 28.14 4.24 5.28
C THR A 194 27.82 5.07 4.04
N ASP A 195 28.69 6.04 3.72
CA ASP A 195 28.58 6.85 2.51
C ASP A 195 28.64 6.02 1.21
N ASP A 196 29.34 4.88 1.23
CA ASP A 196 29.51 3.98 0.07
C ASP A 196 28.40 2.93 -0.02
N SER A 197 27.50 2.86 0.97
CA SER A 197 26.35 1.96 0.93
C SER A 197 25.45 2.34 -0.26
N THR A 198 24.94 1.33 -0.97
CA THR A 198 23.95 1.58 -2.04
C THR A 198 22.68 2.15 -1.41
N ALA A 199 22.24 3.32 -1.86
CA ALA A 199 20.98 3.93 -1.44
C ALA A 199 19.86 3.59 -2.42
N ILE A 200 20.13 3.66 -3.72
CA ILE A 200 19.15 3.37 -4.77
C ILE A 200 19.73 2.39 -5.78
N VAL A 201 18.94 1.40 -6.17
CA VAL A 201 19.19 0.52 -7.32
C VAL A 201 18.04 0.69 -8.31
N TRP A 202 18.34 0.83 -9.61
CA TRP A 202 17.27 1.02 -10.59
C TRP A 202 17.58 0.45 -11.97
N ARG A 203 16.53 0.34 -12.78
CA ARG A 203 16.64 0.04 -14.21
C ARG A 203 15.49 0.69 -14.98
N ASP A 204 15.79 1.13 -16.20
CA ASP A 204 14.81 1.67 -17.13
C ASP A 204 14.15 0.55 -17.95
N GLU A 205 12.90 0.77 -18.36
CA GLU A 205 12.16 -0.14 -19.25
C GLU A 205 12.92 -0.37 -20.56
N GLY A 206 12.92 -1.62 -21.05
CA GLY A 206 13.58 -2.00 -22.30
C GLY A 206 15.11 -2.19 -22.21
N LEU A 207 15.71 -2.04 -21.03
CA LEU A 207 17.13 -2.32 -20.79
C LEU A 207 17.35 -3.61 -19.98
N ASP A 208 16.50 -4.60 -20.14
CA ASP A 208 16.50 -5.80 -19.31
C ASP A 208 17.75 -6.68 -19.50
N ASP A 209 18.46 -6.55 -20.62
CA ASP A 209 19.77 -7.19 -20.85
C ASP A 209 20.97 -6.40 -20.30
N HIS A 210 20.73 -5.23 -19.68
CA HIS A 210 21.77 -4.44 -19.05
C HIS A 210 21.79 -4.65 -17.53
N PRO A 211 22.97 -4.52 -16.89
CA PRO A 211 23.07 -4.51 -15.44
C PRO A 211 22.18 -3.44 -14.80
N VAL A 212 21.75 -3.69 -13.57
CA VAL A 212 21.06 -2.67 -12.77
C VAL A 212 22.02 -1.54 -12.42
N ASN A 213 21.51 -0.31 -12.46
CA ASN A 213 22.24 0.88 -12.03
C ASN A 213 22.21 1.01 -10.52
N ARG A 214 23.22 1.69 -9.95
CA ARG A 214 23.36 1.90 -8.50
C ARG A 214 23.76 3.33 -8.20
N MET A 215 23.26 3.85 -7.08
CA MET A 215 23.60 5.15 -6.53
C MET A 215 23.92 4.95 -5.05
N SER A 216 25.12 5.33 -4.66
CA SER A 216 25.57 5.35 -3.27
C SER A 216 24.84 6.43 -2.46
N LEU A 217 24.87 6.30 -1.14
CA LEU A 217 24.34 7.31 -0.22
C LEU A 217 25.01 8.68 -0.42
N LYS A 218 26.34 8.69 -0.66
CA LYS A 218 27.10 9.91 -0.95
C LYS A 218 26.65 10.60 -2.23
N GLU A 219 26.41 9.84 -3.30
CA GLU A 219 25.92 10.39 -4.57
C GLU A 219 24.50 10.92 -4.43
N LEU A 220 23.61 10.17 -3.77
CA LEU A 220 22.25 10.62 -3.47
C LEU A 220 22.26 11.94 -2.70
N ARG A 221 23.04 12.01 -1.61
CA ARG A 221 23.18 13.22 -0.79
C ARG A 221 23.71 14.39 -1.60
N SER A 222 24.70 14.17 -2.47
CA SER A 222 25.28 15.23 -3.30
C SER A 222 24.25 15.80 -4.29
N GLN A 223 23.46 14.93 -4.93
CA GLN A 223 22.40 15.36 -5.85
C GLN A 223 21.25 16.07 -5.13
N VAL A 224 20.85 15.58 -3.95
CA VAL A 224 19.84 16.25 -3.11
C VAL A 224 20.30 17.64 -2.69
N ILE A 225 21.57 17.80 -2.30
CA ILE A 225 22.15 19.11 -1.96
C ILE A 225 22.13 20.06 -3.16
N ALA A 226 22.47 19.59 -4.35
CA ALA A 226 22.42 20.41 -5.56
C ALA A 226 21.01 20.94 -5.84
N VAL A 227 19.99 20.07 -5.72
CA VAL A 227 18.59 20.46 -5.91
C VAL A 227 18.13 21.43 -4.82
N ALA A 228 18.46 21.17 -3.55
CA ALA A 228 18.10 22.06 -2.43
C ALA A 228 18.71 23.46 -2.59
N ASN A 229 19.98 23.52 -3.00
CA ASN A 229 20.66 24.76 -3.33
C ASN A 229 19.99 25.54 -4.48
N ALA A 230 19.52 24.85 -5.52
CA ALA A 230 18.80 25.49 -6.62
C ALA A 230 17.44 26.04 -6.16
N LEU A 231 16.71 25.28 -5.34
CA LEU A 231 15.43 25.69 -4.74
C LEU A 231 15.56 26.98 -3.93
N ASP A 232 16.61 27.11 -3.11
CA ASP A 232 16.87 28.30 -2.29
C ASP A 232 17.07 29.59 -3.11
N THR A 233 17.40 29.49 -4.40
CA THR A 233 17.52 30.66 -5.29
C THR A 233 16.18 31.15 -5.83
N MET A 234 15.12 30.36 -5.66
CA MET A 234 13.83 30.58 -6.32
C MET A 234 12.64 30.64 -5.35
N PHE A 235 12.76 30.02 -4.18
CA PHE A 235 11.64 29.83 -3.26
C PHE A 235 12.04 30.16 -1.82
N GLN A 236 11.03 30.32 -0.95
CA GLN A 236 11.20 30.55 0.48
C GLN A 236 10.76 29.33 1.29
N LYS A 237 11.39 29.11 2.44
CA LYS A 237 11.03 28.01 3.35
C LYS A 237 9.53 28.03 3.66
N GLY A 238 8.91 26.85 3.66
CA GLY A 238 7.46 26.68 3.78
C GLY A 238 6.70 26.78 2.45
N ASP A 239 7.35 27.19 1.35
CA ASP A 239 6.73 27.14 0.02
C ASP A 239 6.39 25.70 -0.35
N ARG A 240 5.24 25.55 -1.00
CA ARG A 240 4.70 24.26 -1.43
C ARG A 240 5.07 24.02 -2.88
N ILE A 241 5.70 22.89 -3.15
CA ILE A 241 6.24 22.55 -4.46
C ILE A 241 5.75 21.16 -4.84
N ALA A 242 5.03 21.09 -5.95
CA ALA A 242 4.44 19.85 -6.42
C ALA A 242 5.43 18.96 -7.16
N ILE A 243 5.18 17.65 -7.09
CA ILE A 243 5.84 16.65 -7.91
C ILE A 243 4.75 15.88 -8.64
N ASP A 244 4.77 15.93 -9.97
CA ASP A 244 3.89 15.19 -10.88
C ASP A 244 4.77 14.52 -11.95
N MET A 245 5.30 13.35 -11.61
CA MET A 245 6.11 12.51 -12.48
C MET A 245 6.23 11.07 -11.92
N PRO A 246 6.57 10.08 -12.76
CA PRO A 246 6.96 8.75 -12.32
C PRO A 246 8.03 8.78 -11.22
N MET A 247 8.00 7.80 -10.31
CA MET A 247 8.95 7.71 -9.21
C MET A 247 10.31 7.18 -9.69
N THR A 248 11.07 8.07 -10.33
CA THR A 248 12.45 7.85 -10.74
C THR A 248 13.44 8.26 -9.65
N CYS A 249 14.73 7.97 -9.84
CA CYS A 249 15.80 8.51 -8.98
C CYS A 249 15.69 10.04 -8.83
N ASN A 250 15.41 10.77 -9.92
CA ASN A 250 15.22 12.22 -9.87
C ASN A 250 14.03 12.62 -8.99
N ALA A 251 12.92 11.88 -9.07
CA ALA A 251 11.75 12.15 -8.23
C ALA A 251 12.09 11.98 -6.73
N VAL A 252 12.85 10.94 -6.36
CA VAL A 252 13.33 10.72 -4.99
C VAL A 252 14.28 11.84 -4.53
N ILE A 253 15.21 12.26 -5.39
CA ILE A 253 16.14 13.36 -5.12
C ILE A 253 15.37 14.66 -4.88
N ILE A 254 14.42 15.00 -5.77
CA ILE A 254 13.60 16.21 -5.67
C ILE A 254 12.77 16.18 -4.39
N TYR A 255 12.13 15.06 -4.09
CA TYR A 255 11.33 14.87 -2.88
C TYR A 255 12.15 15.15 -1.61
N LEU A 256 13.32 14.52 -1.48
CA LEU A 256 14.21 14.72 -0.34
C LEU A 256 14.76 16.15 -0.28
N ALA A 257 15.08 16.78 -1.42
CA ALA A 257 15.62 18.13 -1.47
C ALA A 257 14.61 19.20 -1.02
N ILE A 258 13.35 19.06 -1.42
CA ILE A 258 12.26 19.93 -0.98
C ILE A 258 12.15 19.87 0.56
N VAL A 259 12.12 18.66 1.13
CA VAL A 259 12.03 18.49 2.59
C VAL A 259 13.31 18.95 3.31
N LEU A 260 14.49 18.68 2.74
CA LEU A 260 15.78 19.11 3.31
C LEU A 260 15.88 20.64 3.41
N GLY A 261 15.41 21.35 2.38
CA GLY A 261 15.37 22.81 2.34
C GLY A 261 14.27 23.45 3.21
N GLY A 262 13.38 22.65 3.80
CA GLY A 262 12.27 23.14 4.63
C GLY A 262 11.09 23.67 3.82
N PHE A 263 10.99 23.24 2.56
CA PHE A 263 9.82 23.40 1.71
C PHE A 263 8.85 22.23 1.94
N VAL A 264 7.66 22.31 1.35
CA VAL A 264 6.62 21.29 1.50
C VAL A 264 6.37 20.62 0.16
N VAL A 265 6.48 19.30 0.12
CA VAL A 265 6.13 18.52 -1.08
C VAL A 265 4.61 18.53 -1.26
N VAL A 266 4.15 18.66 -2.51
CA VAL A 266 2.78 18.35 -2.90
C VAL A 266 2.81 17.17 -3.84
N SER A 267 2.48 15.99 -3.32
CA SER A 267 2.48 14.74 -4.05
C SER A 267 1.27 14.62 -4.97
N ILE A 268 1.49 14.62 -6.30
CA ILE A 268 0.43 14.46 -7.31
C ILE A 268 0.74 13.20 -8.14
N ALA A 269 -0.28 12.36 -8.37
CA ALA A 269 -0.09 11.15 -9.17
C ALA A 269 0.02 11.51 -10.66
N ASP A 270 1.10 11.06 -11.29
CA ASP A 270 1.44 11.20 -12.72
C ASP A 270 0.37 10.67 -13.69
N SER A 271 -0.54 9.83 -13.20
CA SER A 271 -1.69 9.33 -13.94
C SER A 271 -2.83 10.34 -14.12
N PHE A 272 -2.90 11.41 -13.32
CA PHE A 272 -4.07 12.29 -13.29
C PHE A 272 -4.30 13.09 -14.58
N ALA A 273 -5.58 13.39 -14.84
CA ALA A 273 -5.98 14.30 -15.90
C ALA A 273 -5.58 15.76 -15.59
N PRO A 274 -5.45 16.65 -16.60
CA PRO A 274 -5.06 18.04 -16.40
C PRO A 274 -5.86 18.77 -15.33
N GLN A 275 -7.19 18.61 -15.33
CA GLN A 275 -8.07 19.25 -14.34
C GLN A 275 -7.75 18.79 -12.91
N GLU A 276 -7.48 17.50 -12.73
CA GLU A 276 -7.18 16.91 -11.42
C GLU A 276 -5.80 17.39 -10.89
N ILE A 277 -4.83 17.61 -11.78
CA ILE A 277 -3.55 18.27 -11.46
C ILE A 277 -3.83 19.71 -10.99
N GLY A 278 -4.60 20.47 -11.78
CA GLY A 278 -4.98 21.85 -11.47
C GLY A 278 -5.68 22.02 -10.12
N THR A 279 -6.66 21.16 -9.83
CA THR A 279 -7.36 21.16 -8.54
C THR A 279 -6.39 20.94 -7.37
N ARG A 280 -5.45 20.00 -7.48
CA ARG A 280 -4.48 19.71 -6.42
C ARG A 280 -3.48 20.86 -6.24
N MET A 281 -3.04 21.48 -7.33
CA MET A 281 -2.22 22.69 -7.30
C MET A 281 -2.95 23.84 -6.59
N GLY A 282 -4.23 24.07 -6.90
CA GLY A 282 -5.05 25.11 -6.29
C GLY A 282 -5.30 24.89 -4.79
N VAL A 283 -5.77 23.69 -4.43
CA VAL A 283 -6.08 23.33 -3.03
C VAL A 283 -4.83 23.40 -2.15
N SER A 284 -3.70 22.91 -2.66
CA SER A 284 -2.43 23.00 -1.92
C SER A 284 -1.79 24.39 -1.99
N LYS A 285 -2.20 25.28 -2.89
CA LYS A 285 -1.52 26.55 -3.16
C LYS A 285 -0.04 26.35 -3.53
N ALA A 286 0.27 25.32 -4.31
CA ALA A 286 1.62 25.03 -4.76
C ALA A 286 2.13 26.11 -5.73
N LYS A 287 3.34 26.62 -5.48
CA LYS A 287 3.95 27.71 -6.27
C LYS A 287 4.62 27.23 -7.55
N ALA A 288 5.07 25.98 -7.57
CA ALA A 288 5.74 25.36 -8.70
C ALA A 288 5.48 23.86 -8.74
N ILE A 289 5.82 23.23 -9.86
CA ILE A 289 5.67 21.80 -10.09
C ILE A 289 6.90 21.22 -10.81
N PHE A 290 7.48 20.15 -10.27
CA PHE A 290 8.42 19.32 -11.01
C PHE A 290 7.65 18.27 -11.81
N THR A 291 7.97 18.14 -13.09
CA THR A 291 7.32 17.18 -13.99
C THR A 291 8.29 16.65 -15.05
N GLN A 292 7.83 15.71 -15.88
CA GLN A 292 8.58 15.24 -17.04
C GLN A 292 7.94 15.69 -18.35
N ASP A 293 8.74 15.74 -19.41
CA ASP A 293 8.21 15.95 -20.75
C ASP A 293 7.19 14.85 -21.11
N PHE A 294 7.52 13.58 -20.81
CA PHE A 294 6.66 12.42 -21.04
C PHE A 294 6.73 11.38 -19.92
N ILE A 295 5.72 10.50 -19.86
CA ILE A 295 5.82 9.20 -19.19
C ILE A 295 6.13 8.16 -20.25
N ILE A 296 7.16 7.35 -20.02
CA ILE A 296 7.50 6.18 -20.83
C ILE A 296 7.01 4.95 -20.06
N ARG A 297 6.03 4.24 -20.61
CA ARG A 297 5.44 3.07 -19.94
C ARG A 297 4.86 2.07 -20.93
N GLY A 298 5.30 0.83 -20.88
CA GLY A 298 4.87 -0.26 -21.76
C GLY A 298 5.16 0.08 -23.23
N GLY A 299 6.31 0.71 -23.51
CA GLY A 299 6.69 1.18 -24.84
C GLY A 299 5.86 2.35 -25.39
N LYS A 300 4.95 2.92 -24.59
CA LYS A 300 4.13 4.08 -24.97
C LYS A 300 4.66 5.36 -24.34
N LYS A 301 4.53 6.45 -25.09
CA LYS A 301 4.91 7.80 -24.67
C LYS A 301 3.66 8.62 -24.38
N VAL A 302 3.49 9.08 -23.15
CA VAL A 302 2.33 9.86 -22.70
C VAL A 302 2.77 11.30 -22.39
N PRO A 303 2.15 12.34 -22.98
CA PRO A 303 2.62 13.73 -22.88
C PRO A 303 2.28 14.36 -21.52
N LEU A 304 3.16 14.21 -20.54
CA LEU A 304 2.91 14.64 -19.16
C LEU A 304 2.98 16.15 -19.00
N TYR A 305 4.03 16.78 -19.52
CA TYR A 305 4.18 18.24 -19.46
C TYR A 305 2.98 18.98 -20.09
N SER A 306 2.44 18.45 -21.20
CA SER A 306 1.24 19.02 -21.82
C SER A 306 0.03 19.01 -20.89
N ARG A 307 -0.13 17.96 -20.07
CA ARG A 307 -1.21 17.89 -19.07
C ARG A 307 -1.01 18.92 -17.97
N VAL A 308 0.22 19.13 -17.51
CA VAL A 308 0.56 20.14 -16.50
C VAL A 308 0.23 21.54 -17.02
N VAL A 309 0.64 21.87 -18.24
CA VAL A 309 0.35 23.19 -18.86
C VAL A 309 -1.15 23.45 -18.99
N GLN A 310 -1.94 22.42 -19.34
CA GLN A 310 -3.39 22.51 -19.42
C GLN A 310 -4.06 22.63 -18.03
N GLY A 311 -3.45 22.02 -17.01
CA GLY A 311 -4.01 21.97 -15.65
C GLY A 311 -3.69 23.19 -14.79
N THR A 312 -2.53 23.83 -14.99
CA THR A 312 -2.08 24.92 -14.13
C THR A 312 -1.20 25.96 -14.84
N SER A 313 -1.31 27.21 -14.38
CA SER A 313 -0.44 28.32 -14.78
C SER A 313 0.84 28.43 -13.92
N SER A 314 0.97 27.63 -12.85
CA SER A 314 2.16 27.64 -11.98
C SER A 314 3.41 27.24 -12.77
N LYS A 315 4.57 27.76 -12.34
CA LYS A 315 5.87 27.48 -12.96
C LYS A 315 6.19 25.98 -12.92
N ALA A 316 6.58 25.42 -14.06
CA ALA A 316 7.05 24.05 -14.15
C ALA A 316 8.58 23.97 -14.29
N VAL A 317 9.18 23.00 -13.63
CA VAL A 317 10.55 22.53 -13.92
C VAL A 317 10.43 21.16 -14.58
N VAL A 318 10.93 21.05 -15.82
CA VAL A 318 10.69 19.87 -16.68
C VAL A 318 11.96 19.04 -16.81
N ILE A 319 11.87 17.78 -16.40
CA ILE A 319 12.92 16.77 -16.52
C ILE A 319 12.71 15.96 -17.82
N PRO A 320 13.77 15.67 -18.61
CA PRO A 320 13.64 14.75 -19.74
C PRO A 320 13.32 13.33 -19.24
N ALA A 321 12.36 12.67 -19.90
CA ALA A 321 11.99 11.29 -19.59
C ALA A 321 13.07 10.28 -19.97
N ASN A 322 13.87 10.60 -20.99
CA ASN A 322 15.02 9.81 -21.43
C ASN A 322 16.09 10.72 -22.05
N GLY A 323 17.36 10.39 -21.83
CA GLY A 323 18.51 11.18 -22.28
C GLY A 323 18.60 12.57 -21.64
N ASP A 324 19.34 13.46 -22.30
CA ASP A 324 19.68 14.79 -21.74
C ASP A 324 18.82 15.95 -22.27
N TYR A 325 17.96 15.68 -23.26
CA TYR A 325 17.23 16.71 -23.99
C TYR A 325 15.72 16.55 -23.86
N LEU A 326 15.03 17.68 -23.70
CA LEU A 326 13.56 17.71 -23.66
C LEU A 326 12.98 17.46 -25.06
N GLY A 327 11.99 16.58 -25.14
CA GLY A 327 11.20 16.37 -26.35
C GLY A 327 10.00 17.31 -26.51
N VAL A 328 9.99 18.44 -25.79
CA VAL A 328 8.90 19.43 -25.77
C VAL A 328 9.45 20.86 -25.76
N THR A 329 8.69 21.80 -26.31
CA THR A 329 8.95 23.24 -26.16
C THR A 329 8.32 23.74 -24.87
N LEU A 330 9.10 24.44 -24.05
CA LEU A 330 8.63 24.98 -22.78
C LEU A 330 7.81 26.26 -22.98
N ARG A 331 6.74 26.40 -22.19
CA ARG A 331 5.99 27.64 -22.01
C ARG A 331 6.90 28.70 -21.39
N ASN A 332 6.67 29.97 -21.73
CA ASN A 332 7.39 31.08 -21.12
C ASN A 332 7.30 31.05 -19.58
N GLY A 333 8.44 31.19 -18.91
CA GLY A 333 8.56 31.15 -17.46
C GLY A 333 8.79 29.76 -16.84
N ASP A 334 8.55 28.68 -17.59
CA ASP A 334 8.95 27.32 -17.21
C ASP A 334 10.45 27.10 -17.46
N MET A 335 11.05 26.10 -16.82
CA MET A 335 12.49 25.85 -16.86
C MET A 335 12.81 24.41 -17.20
N SER A 336 13.91 24.21 -17.94
CA SER A 336 14.47 22.87 -18.10
C SER A 336 15.16 22.43 -16.81
N TRP A 337 15.28 21.12 -16.60
CA TRP A 337 16.05 20.56 -15.48
C TRP A 337 17.49 21.07 -15.43
N LYS A 338 18.13 21.18 -16.59
CA LYS A 338 19.50 21.70 -16.73
C LYS A 338 19.62 23.15 -16.27
N ASP A 339 18.69 24.01 -16.70
CA ASP A 339 18.68 25.42 -16.31
C ASP A 339 18.30 25.60 -14.84
N PHE A 340 17.48 24.70 -14.30
CA PHE A 340 17.18 24.67 -12.88
C PHE A 340 18.42 24.33 -12.05
N LEU A 341 19.12 23.23 -12.38
CA LEU A 341 20.33 22.81 -11.67
C LEU A 341 21.48 23.81 -11.79
N SER A 342 21.61 24.52 -12.93
CA SER A 342 22.66 25.52 -13.11
C SER A 342 22.57 26.68 -12.10
N ARG A 343 21.39 26.90 -11.48
CA ARG A 343 21.22 27.88 -10.40
C ARG A 343 21.97 27.52 -9.11
N ALA A 344 22.31 26.25 -8.93
CA ALA A 344 23.16 25.81 -7.82
C ALA A 344 24.66 25.99 -8.11
N ALA A 345 25.05 26.37 -9.33
CA ALA A 345 26.45 26.54 -9.70
C ALA A 345 27.14 27.56 -8.77
N GLY A 346 28.33 27.21 -8.28
CA GLY A 346 29.10 28.03 -7.34
C GLY A 346 28.62 28.02 -5.89
N ARG A 347 27.54 27.30 -5.56
CA ARG A 347 27.11 27.10 -4.16
C ARG A 347 27.88 25.97 -3.49
N SER A 348 27.91 26.02 -2.16
CA SER A 348 28.58 25.03 -1.31
C SER A 348 28.03 23.62 -1.53
N SER A 349 28.93 22.63 -1.56
CA SER A 349 28.59 21.19 -1.53
C SER A 349 28.16 20.72 -0.13
N ILE A 350 28.33 21.57 0.89
CA ILE A 350 27.76 21.40 2.23
C ILE A 350 26.49 22.24 2.32
N TYR A 351 25.38 21.60 2.67
CA TYR A 351 24.08 22.24 2.85
C TYR A 351 23.69 22.25 4.33
N SER A 352 23.09 23.33 4.81
CA SER A 352 22.53 23.39 6.17
C SER A 352 21.05 23.02 6.12
N PRO A 353 20.64 21.84 6.66
CA PRO A 353 19.24 21.43 6.65
C PRO A 353 18.34 22.45 7.35
N ALA A 354 17.12 22.60 6.85
CA ALA A 354 16.10 23.36 7.56
C ALA A 354 15.55 22.52 8.72
N TYR A 355 16.12 22.69 9.90
CA TYR A 355 15.63 22.07 11.13
C TYR A 355 14.31 22.70 11.54
N GLN A 356 13.29 21.87 11.72
CA GLN A 356 11.94 22.29 12.07
C GLN A 356 11.37 21.39 13.16
N SER A 357 10.30 21.85 13.82
CA SER A 357 9.54 21.03 14.77
C SER A 357 9.05 19.75 14.11
N VAL A 358 8.90 18.69 14.92
CA VAL A 358 8.28 17.42 14.52
C VAL A 358 6.89 17.57 13.87
N ASP A 359 6.15 18.62 14.22
CA ASP A 359 4.80 18.91 13.68
C ASP A 359 4.83 19.69 12.35
N ALA A 360 6.01 20.11 11.87
CA ALA A 360 6.15 20.83 10.61
C ALA A 360 5.77 19.96 9.42
N ILE A 361 5.01 20.53 8.48
CA ILE A 361 4.53 19.83 7.28
C ILE A 361 5.70 19.54 6.35
N THR A 362 5.81 18.31 5.88
CA THR A 362 6.81 17.87 4.89
C THR A 362 6.19 17.49 3.55
N ASN A 363 4.97 16.96 3.57
CA ASN A 363 4.26 16.53 2.37
C ASN A 363 2.74 16.79 2.50
N ILE A 364 2.08 17.03 1.37
CA ILE A 364 0.63 17.08 1.24
C ILE A 364 0.23 16.02 0.22
N LEU A 365 -0.50 15.02 0.70
CA LEU A 365 -1.11 13.96 -0.11
C LEU A 365 -2.61 14.20 -0.25
N PHE A 366 -3.21 13.60 -1.27
CA PHE A 366 -4.64 13.74 -1.51
C PHE A 366 -5.34 12.39 -1.39
N SER A 367 -6.53 12.41 -0.83
CA SER A 367 -7.46 11.28 -0.87
C SER A 367 -8.82 11.75 -1.37
N SER A 368 -9.66 10.81 -1.83
CA SER A 368 -11.02 11.11 -2.26
C SER A 368 -11.85 11.68 -1.11
N GLY A 369 -12.57 12.78 -1.36
CA GLY A 369 -13.54 13.35 -0.43
C GLY A 369 -14.93 12.76 -0.61
N THR A 370 -15.72 12.74 0.46
CA THR A 370 -17.15 12.38 0.41
C THR A 370 -17.99 13.46 -0.29
N THR A 371 -17.47 14.68 -0.41
CA THR A 371 -18.13 15.85 -1.01
C THR A 371 -17.75 16.11 -2.48
N GLY A 372 -16.85 15.29 -3.07
CA GLY A 372 -16.43 15.39 -4.46
C GLY A 372 -15.23 16.29 -4.76
N GLU A 373 -14.70 17.03 -3.78
CA GLU A 373 -13.33 17.60 -3.83
C GLU A 373 -12.35 16.71 -3.04
N PRO A 374 -11.10 16.53 -3.51
CA PRO A 374 -10.14 15.69 -2.82
C PRO A 374 -9.71 16.32 -1.47
N LYS A 375 -9.64 15.52 -0.41
CA LYS A 375 -9.11 15.93 0.88
C LYS A 375 -7.60 16.09 0.79
N ALA A 376 -7.09 17.28 1.08
CA ALA A 376 -5.66 17.55 1.21
C ALA A 376 -5.18 17.22 2.63
N ILE A 377 -4.34 16.19 2.74
CA ILE A 377 -3.87 15.53 3.95
C ILE A 377 -2.40 15.88 4.17
N PRO A 378 -2.08 16.75 5.14
CA PRO A 378 -0.71 17.05 5.51
C PRO A 378 -0.07 15.91 6.29
N TRP A 379 1.17 15.61 5.92
CA TRP A 379 2.11 14.83 6.69
C TRP A 379 3.10 15.74 7.38
N ALA A 380 3.41 15.43 8.64
CA ALA A 380 4.43 16.11 9.41
C ALA A 380 5.74 15.30 9.40
N GLN A 381 6.79 15.80 10.04
CA GLN A 381 8.05 15.05 10.19
C GLN A 381 7.87 13.73 10.96
N LEU A 382 6.82 13.61 11.78
CA LEU A 382 6.47 12.37 12.50
C LEU A 382 5.92 11.27 11.59
N SER A 383 5.22 11.62 10.51
CA SER A 383 4.53 10.67 9.65
C SER A 383 5.50 9.64 9.02
N PRO A 384 6.67 10.05 8.48
CA PRO A 384 7.71 9.12 8.04
C PRO A 384 8.25 8.16 9.10
N ILE A 385 8.33 8.61 10.35
CA ILE A 385 8.84 7.77 11.45
C ILE A 385 7.86 6.62 11.70
N ARG A 386 6.55 6.91 11.62
CA ARG A 386 5.52 5.89 11.77
C ARG A 386 5.62 4.81 10.70
N CYS A 387 5.70 5.19 9.42
CA CYS A 387 5.71 4.20 8.35
C CYS A 387 6.98 3.33 8.37
N ALA A 388 8.14 3.93 8.70
CA ALA A 388 9.38 3.18 8.88
C ALA A 388 9.29 2.18 10.05
N ALA A 389 8.66 2.56 11.16
CA ALA A 389 8.43 1.69 12.31
C ALA A 389 7.52 0.50 11.98
N ASP A 390 6.46 0.72 11.20
CA ASP A 390 5.56 -0.38 10.80
C ASP A 390 6.28 -1.42 9.94
N THR A 391 7.06 -0.98 8.94
CA THR A 391 7.85 -1.89 8.11
C THR A 391 8.99 -2.55 8.89
N TRP A 392 9.61 -1.83 9.82
CA TRP A 392 10.61 -2.39 10.74
C TRP A 392 10.03 -3.52 11.59
N ALA A 393 8.85 -3.30 12.18
CA ALA A 393 8.26 -4.24 13.13
C ALA A 393 7.62 -5.46 12.45
N HIS A 394 6.90 -5.25 11.36
CA HIS A 394 5.99 -6.26 10.80
C HIS A 394 6.46 -6.88 9.49
N MET A 395 7.25 -6.14 8.70
CA MET A 395 7.92 -6.67 7.51
C MET A 395 9.40 -6.97 7.79
N ASP A 396 9.87 -6.66 9.01
CA ASP A 396 11.23 -6.90 9.45
C ASP A 396 12.25 -6.30 8.48
N VAL A 397 12.03 -5.08 7.98
CA VAL A 397 12.98 -4.43 7.07
C VAL A 397 14.31 -4.19 7.79
N ARG A 398 15.41 -4.65 7.19
CA ARG A 398 16.77 -4.60 7.75
C ARG A 398 17.71 -3.80 6.85
N PRO A 399 18.87 -3.35 7.35
CA PRO A 399 19.82 -2.57 6.56
C PRO A 399 20.33 -3.27 5.29
N GLU A 400 20.42 -4.61 5.30
CA GLU A 400 20.81 -5.41 4.15
C GLU A 400 19.70 -5.61 3.11
N ASP A 401 18.46 -5.23 3.42
CA ASP A 401 17.33 -5.46 2.55
C ASP A 401 17.33 -4.51 1.34
N ILE A 402 16.81 -5.02 0.23
CA ILE A 402 16.50 -4.25 -0.97
C ILE A 402 14.98 -4.24 -1.12
N GLY A 403 14.38 -3.08 -0.83
CA GLY A 403 12.93 -2.87 -0.84
C GLY A 403 12.45 -2.35 -2.19
N CYS A 404 11.46 -3.02 -2.78
CA CYS A 404 10.83 -2.60 -4.03
C CYS A 404 9.32 -2.54 -3.87
N TRP A 405 8.70 -1.42 -4.23
CA TRP A 405 7.24 -1.32 -4.38
C TRP A 405 6.93 -0.58 -5.69
N PRO A 406 6.24 -1.20 -6.66
CA PRO A 406 5.85 -0.52 -7.89
C PRO A 406 4.73 0.49 -7.59
N THR A 407 5.09 1.74 -7.36
CA THR A 407 4.19 2.86 -7.01
C THR A 407 4.75 4.19 -7.54
N ASN A 408 4.02 5.29 -7.36
CA ASN A 408 4.51 6.65 -7.57
C ASN A 408 4.42 7.48 -6.26
N LEU A 409 5.01 8.68 -6.27
CA LEU A 409 5.00 9.59 -5.11
C LEU A 409 3.63 10.24 -4.83
N GLY A 410 2.70 10.21 -5.79
CA GLY A 410 1.34 10.73 -5.65
C GLY A 410 0.43 9.85 -4.78
N TRP A 411 0.77 8.58 -4.64
CA TRP A 411 0.13 7.65 -3.73
C TRP A 411 0.89 7.55 -2.41
N VAL A 412 0.19 7.31 -1.31
CA VAL A 412 0.77 7.20 0.03
C VAL A 412 1.93 6.18 0.10
N MET A 413 1.85 5.10 -0.69
CA MET A 413 2.89 4.07 -0.70
C MET A 413 4.23 4.56 -1.24
N GLY A 414 4.27 5.60 -2.09
CA GLY A 414 5.52 6.17 -2.60
C GLY A 414 6.39 6.76 -1.48
N PRO A 415 5.88 7.74 -0.71
CA PRO A 415 6.57 8.21 0.47
C PRO A 415 6.83 7.10 1.51
N ILE A 416 5.89 6.16 1.72
CA ILE A 416 6.09 5.04 2.67
C ILE A 416 7.32 4.23 2.29
N ILE A 417 7.42 3.70 1.06
CA ILE A 417 8.55 2.84 0.69
C ILE A 417 9.89 3.59 0.75
N LEU A 418 9.91 4.86 0.35
CA LEU A 418 11.08 5.72 0.43
C LEU A 418 11.59 5.83 1.88
N TYR A 419 10.71 6.18 2.82
CA TYR A 419 11.09 6.34 4.22
C TYR A 419 11.34 5.00 4.92
N SER A 420 10.57 3.97 4.58
CA SER A 420 10.78 2.60 5.07
C SER A 420 12.15 2.06 4.69
N CYS A 421 12.64 2.35 3.48
CA CYS A 421 14.01 1.98 3.11
C CYS A 421 15.03 2.82 3.89
N PHE A 422 14.99 4.15 3.73
CA PHE A 422 16.06 4.99 4.24
C PHE A 422 16.10 5.12 5.77
N LEU A 423 14.98 5.08 6.49
CA LEU A 423 15.03 5.15 7.96
C LEU A 423 15.39 3.81 8.61
N ASN A 424 15.31 2.69 7.87
CA ASN A 424 15.80 1.37 8.31
C ASN A 424 17.19 1.01 7.76
N GLY A 425 17.82 1.92 7.00
CA GLY A 425 19.14 1.69 6.42
C GLY A 425 19.15 0.80 5.16
N ALA A 426 17.99 0.40 4.65
CA ALA A 426 17.83 -0.47 3.49
C ALA A 426 18.00 0.29 2.16
N THR A 427 18.18 -0.46 1.07
CA THR A 427 18.25 0.07 -0.31
C THR A 427 16.86 0.20 -0.91
N LEU A 428 16.60 1.30 -1.64
CA LEU A 428 15.38 1.49 -2.42
C LEU A 428 15.57 1.02 -3.87
N ALA A 429 14.74 0.08 -4.33
CA ALA A 429 14.74 -0.40 -5.70
C ALA A 429 13.64 0.25 -6.54
N LEU A 430 14.03 0.88 -7.66
CA LEU A 430 13.13 1.60 -8.57
C LEU A 430 13.16 0.99 -9.97
N TYR A 431 11.99 0.71 -10.53
CA TYR A 431 11.86 0.33 -11.93
C TYR A 431 11.22 1.48 -12.70
N HIS A 432 11.96 2.11 -13.61
CA HIS A 432 11.44 3.22 -14.41
C HIS A 432 10.70 2.68 -15.64
N GLY A 433 9.47 2.21 -15.42
CA GLY A 433 8.73 1.53 -16.47
C GLY A 433 7.38 0.97 -16.04
N SER A 434 6.79 0.14 -16.91
CA SER A 434 5.56 -0.58 -16.58
C SER A 434 5.83 -1.77 -15.65
N PRO A 435 5.25 -1.82 -14.45
CA PRO A 435 5.42 -2.97 -13.56
C PRO A 435 4.57 -4.18 -13.98
N LEU A 436 3.86 -4.14 -15.11
CA LEU A 436 2.94 -5.21 -15.52
C LEU A 436 3.65 -6.40 -16.20
N GLY A 437 4.82 -6.17 -16.79
CA GLY A 437 5.48 -7.10 -17.69
C GLY A 437 6.60 -7.91 -17.03
N ARG A 438 7.16 -8.82 -17.83
CA ARG A 438 8.30 -9.66 -17.45
C ARG A 438 9.54 -8.84 -17.09
N ASP A 439 9.79 -7.72 -17.75
CA ASP A 439 10.98 -6.88 -17.53
C ASP A 439 11.08 -6.39 -16.09
N PHE A 440 9.94 -6.06 -15.47
CA PHE A 440 9.85 -5.74 -14.05
C PHE A 440 10.19 -6.96 -13.18
N CYS A 441 9.62 -8.13 -13.49
CA CYS A 441 9.91 -9.35 -12.75
C CYS A 441 11.40 -9.75 -12.84
N LYS A 442 12.03 -9.56 -14.01
CA LYS A 442 13.47 -9.74 -14.22
C LYS A 442 14.26 -8.71 -13.41
N PHE A 443 13.78 -7.46 -13.30
CA PHE A 443 14.42 -6.43 -12.47
C PHE A 443 14.40 -6.80 -10.98
N VAL A 444 13.30 -7.35 -10.48
CA VAL A 444 13.20 -7.84 -9.10
C VAL A 444 14.31 -8.86 -8.79
N GLN A 445 14.55 -9.80 -9.71
CA GLN A 445 15.64 -10.78 -9.59
C GLN A 445 17.02 -10.09 -9.66
N ASP A 446 17.27 -9.32 -10.71
CA ASP A 446 18.59 -8.76 -11.02
C ASP A 446 19.04 -7.71 -9.99
N ALA A 447 18.10 -6.95 -9.43
CA ALA A 447 18.34 -6.03 -8.34
C ALA A 447 18.56 -6.74 -6.99
N GLY A 448 18.20 -8.02 -6.88
CA GLY A 448 18.30 -8.79 -5.64
C GLY A 448 17.28 -8.36 -4.59
N VAL A 449 16.06 -8.03 -4.99
CA VAL A 449 14.99 -7.60 -4.08
C VAL A 449 14.73 -8.65 -3.00
N THR A 450 14.73 -8.22 -1.74
CA THR A 450 14.44 -9.08 -0.58
C THR A 450 13.08 -8.77 0.05
N VAL A 451 12.58 -7.55 -0.12
CA VAL A 451 11.24 -7.12 0.33
C VAL A 451 10.49 -6.57 -0.88
N LEU A 452 9.54 -7.36 -1.40
CA LEU A 452 8.75 -6.99 -2.58
C LEU A 452 7.32 -6.65 -2.16
N GLY A 453 6.96 -5.38 -2.31
CA GLY A 453 5.60 -4.90 -2.24
C GLY A 453 4.86 -5.00 -3.58
N THR A 454 3.55 -5.18 -3.53
CA THR A 454 2.69 -5.24 -4.72
C THR A 454 1.26 -4.78 -4.43
N VAL A 455 0.44 -4.73 -5.48
CA VAL A 455 -1.02 -4.66 -5.37
C VAL A 455 -1.61 -5.90 -6.06
N PRO A 456 -2.74 -6.45 -5.58
CA PRO A 456 -3.32 -7.69 -6.13
C PRO A 456 -3.51 -7.69 -7.65
N SER A 457 -3.93 -6.57 -8.24
CA SER A 457 -4.04 -6.41 -9.70
C SER A 457 -2.74 -6.66 -10.49
N LEU A 458 -1.57 -6.36 -9.91
CA LEU A 458 -0.28 -6.66 -10.55
C LEU A 458 0.03 -8.15 -10.51
N VAL A 459 -0.21 -8.80 -9.36
CA VAL A 459 -0.02 -10.24 -9.19
C VAL A 459 -0.84 -11.02 -10.20
N LYS A 460 -2.11 -10.65 -10.35
CA LYS A 460 -3.02 -11.21 -11.36
C LYS A 460 -2.45 -11.08 -12.77
N SER A 461 -1.88 -9.93 -13.10
CA SER A 461 -1.28 -9.67 -14.42
C SER A 461 -0.04 -10.54 -14.64
N TRP A 462 0.86 -10.62 -13.65
CA TRP A 462 2.08 -11.43 -13.73
C TRP A 462 1.77 -12.92 -13.87
N LYS A 463 0.78 -13.41 -13.14
CA LYS A 463 0.30 -14.79 -13.23
C LYS A 463 -0.25 -15.09 -14.61
N ALA A 464 -1.18 -14.25 -15.11
CA ALA A 464 -1.83 -14.46 -16.39
C ALA A 464 -0.83 -14.45 -17.57
N ALA A 465 0.18 -13.59 -17.51
CA ALA A 465 1.23 -13.51 -18.53
C ALA A 465 2.45 -14.40 -18.25
N ASN A 466 2.42 -15.18 -17.16
CA ASN A 466 3.53 -16.02 -16.71
C ASN A 466 4.88 -15.28 -16.62
N CYS A 467 4.86 -14.04 -16.13
CA CYS A 467 6.01 -13.13 -16.13
C CYS A 467 7.20 -13.65 -15.32
N ALA A 468 6.95 -14.48 -14.30
CA ALA A 468 7.97 -15.05 -13.41
C ALA A 468 8.65 -16.32 -13.97
N LYS A 469 8.25 -16.81 -15.15
CA LYS A 469 8.82 -18.04 -15.73
C LYS A 469 10.35 -17.94 -15.86
N GLY A 470 11.06 -18.94 -15.34
CA GLY A 470 12.52 -19.02 -15.42
C GLY A 470 13.26 -17.90 -14.67
N LEU A 471 12.61 -17.23 -13.72
CA LEU A 471 13.24 -16.28 -12.81
C LEU A 471 13.37 -16.90 -11.43
N ASP A 472 14.43 -16.53 -10.72
CA ASP A 472 14.69 -16.89 -9.34
C ASP A 472 14.26 -15.76 -8.40
N TRP A 473 13.16 -15.98 -7.69
CA TRP A 473 12.64 -15.07 -6.67
C TRP A 473 12.88 -15.57 -5.24
N THR A 474 13.75 -16.57 -5.05
CA THR A 474 14.01 -17.16 -3.72
C THR A 474 14.76 -16.23 -2.76
N LYS A 475 15.40 -15.17 -3.28
CA LYS A 475 15.99 -14.08 -2.48
C LYS A 475 14.93 -13.24 -1.74
N ILE A 476 13.69 -13.22 -2.23
CA ILE A 476 12.60 -12.50 -1.56
C ILE A 476 12.34 -13.19 -0.23
N ARG A 477 12.46 -12.44 0.87
CA ARG A 477 12.19 -12.92 2.22
C ARG A 477 10.77 -12.60 2.66
N VAL A 478 10.24 -11.45 2.25
CA VAL A 478 8.92 -10.95 2.63
C VAL A 478 8.24 -10.33 1.43
N LEU A 479 6.99 -10.71 1.22
CA LEU A 479 6.08 -10.08 0.27
C LEU A 479 5.17 -9.11 1.03
N GLY A 480 4.86 -7.96 0.45
CA GLY A 480 3.88 -7.01 0.97
C GLY A 480 2.76 -6.81 -0.03
N THR A 481 1.51 -6.73 0.44
CA THR A 481 0.38 -6.38 -0.43
C THR A 481 -0.50 -5.34 0.24
N THR A 482 -0.97 -4.38 -0.53
CA THR A 482 -1.85 -3.32 -0.05
C THR A 482 -2.66 -2.76 -1.21
N GLY A 483 -3.54 -1.82 -0.90
CA GLY A 483 -4.34 -1.13 -1.91
C GLY A 483 -5.55 -1.92 -2.36
N GLU A 484 -5.58 -3.25 -2.35
CA GLU A 484 -6.80 -4.02 -2.68
C GLU A 484 -6.91 -5.26 -1.80
N ALA A 485 -8.09 -5.87 -1.76
CA ALA A 485 -8.24 -7.19 -1.18
C ALA A 485 -7.57 -8.21 -2.11
N SER A 486 -6.68 -9.04 -1.56
CA SER A 486 -5.98 -10.06 -2.32
C SER A 486 -6.89 -11.23 -2.70
N ASP A 487 -6.63 -11.83 -3.85
CA ASP A 487 -7.25 -13.09 -4.27
C ASP A 487 -6.42 -14.27 -3.73
N ILE A 488 -7.10 -15.32 -3.24
CA ILE A 488 -6.44 -16.47 -2.61
C ILE A 488 -5.54 -17.21 -3.61
N ASP A 489 -6.02 -17.40 -4.84
CA ASP A 489 -5.31 -18.17 -5.86
C ASP A 489 -4.16 -17.38 -6.48
N ASP A 490 -4.29 -16.05 -6.57
CA ASP A 490 -3.19 -15.17 -6.98
C ASP A 490 -2.10 -15.10 -5.89
N ASN A 491 -2.48 -15.06 -4.61
CA ASN A 491 -1.51 -15.13 -3.52
C ASN A 491 -0.82 -16.50 -3.43
N LEU A 492 -1.55 -17.60 -3.65
CA LEU A 492 -0.96 -18.94 -3.74
C LEU A 492 0.07 -19.00 -4.89
N TRP A 493 -0.27 -18.43 -6.04
CA TRP A 493 0.67 -18.33 -7.16
C TRP A 493 1.91 -17.53 -6.76
N LEU A 494 1.73 -16.34 -6.18
CA LEU A 494 2.82 -15.45 -5.81
C LEU A 494 3.78 -16.10 -4.82
N THR A 495 3.25 -16.70 -3.75
CA THR A 495 4.06 -17.35 -2.71
C THR A 495 4.74 -18.61 -3.24
N SER A 496 4.12 -19.35 -4.18
CA SER A 496 4.78 -20.49 -4.81
C SER A 496 6.08 -20.10 -5.53
N ARG A 497 6.17 -18.88 -6.09
CA ARG A 497 7.37 -18.39 -6.78
C ARG A 497 8.51 -18.02 -5.83
N THR A 498 8.22 -17.86 -4.53
CA THR A 498 9.19 -17.46 -3.51
C THR A 498 9.48 -18.59 -2.52
N SER A 499 9.06 -19.83 -2.80
CA SER A 499 9.12 -20.95 -1.85
C SER A 499 8.32 -20.68 -0.57
N TYR A 500 7.08 -20.21 -0.76
CA TYR A 500 6.08 -19.93 0.28
C TYR A 500 6.50 -18.91 1.34
N LYS A 501 7.24 -17.88 0.93
CA LYS A 501 7.59 -16.76 1.83
C LYS A 501 6.32 -15.97 2.19
N PRO A 502 6.26 -15.37 3.40
CA PRO A 502 5.06 -14.75 3.89
C PRO A 502 4.70 -13.48 3.10
N ILE A 503 3.42 -13.36 2.80
CA ILE A 503 2.74 -12.13 2.42
C ILE A 503 2.27 -11.44 3.69
N VAL A 504 2.76 -10.23 3.90
CA VAL A 504 2.26 -9.27 4.89
C VAL A 504 1.20 -8.42 4.20
N GLU A 505 -0.07 -8.75 4.44
CA GLU A 505 -1.21 -7.93 4.03
C GLU A 505 -1.22 -6.63 4.87
N CYS A 506 -1.40 -5.48 4.23
CA CYS A 506 -1.38 -4.16 4.87
C CYS A 506 -2.65 -3.35 4.52
N CYS A 507 -3.40 -2.89 5.53
CA CYS A 507 -4.53 -1.98 5.32
C CYS A 507 -4.39 -0.72 6.17
N GLY A 508 -4.47 0.43 5.51
CA GLY A 508 -4.15 1.71 6.09
C GLY A 508 -4.76 2.89 5.34
N GLY A 509 -4.27 4.08 5.69
CA GLY A 509 -4.76 5.32 5.14
C GLY A 509 -3.70 6.39 5.04
N THR A 510 -3.84 7.25 4.04
CA THR A 510 -3.04 8.46 3.87
C THR A 510 -3.05 9.32 5.14
N GLU A 511 -4.19 9.36 5.85
CA GLU A 511 -4.37 10.10 7.09
C GLU A 511 -3.66 9.52 8.31
N LEU A 512 -3.20 8.26 8.24
CA LEU A 512 -2.51 7.56 9.33
C LEU A 512 -0.99 7.46 9.11
N ALA A 513 -0.53 7.64 7.86
CA ALA A 513 0.84 7.34 7.45
C ALA A 513 1.29 5.91 7.85
N SER A 514 0.34 4.98 7.82
CA SER A 514 0.44 3.69 8.50
C SER A 514 -0.66 2.73 8.03
N SER A 515 -0.43 1.44 8.28
CA SER A 515 -1.47 0.41 8.34
C SER A 515 -2.02 0.29 9.77
N TYR A 516 -3.34 0.22 9.94
CA TYR A 516 -3.95 -0.03 11.26
C TYR A 516 -4.14 -1.53 11.54
N ILE A 517 -4.43 -2.30 10.48
CA ILE A 517 -4.38 -3.77 10.45
C ILE A 517 -3.33 -4.23 9.45
N GLN A 518 -2.54 -5.21 9.86
CA GLN A 518 -1.38 -5.67 9.11
C GLN A 518 -0.99 -7.10 9.54
N GLY A 519 -0.45 -7.88 8.60
CA GLY A 519 0.21 -9.16 8.88
C GLY A 519 1.48 -9.01 9.72
N SER A 520 1.93 -10.07 10.40
CA SER A 520 3.16 -10.04 11.19
C SER A 520 3.95 -11.34 11.03
N LEU A 521 5.27 -11.23 10.88
CA LEU A 521 6.17 -12.39 10.87
C LEU A 521 6.24 -13.16 12.19
N LEU A 522 5.49 -12.73 13.22
CA LEU A 522 5.35 -13.42 14.49
C LEU A 522 4.00 -14.15 14.63
N GLN A 523 3.16 -14.15 13.58
CA GLN A 523 1.86 -14.81 13.54
C GLN A 523 1.72 -15.63 12.25
N PRO A 524 0.97 -16.75 12.26
CA PRO A 524 0.64 -17.46 11.02
C PRO A 524 -0.06 -16.54 10.02
N GLN A 525 0.26 -16.72 8.73
CA GLN A 525 -0.35 -15.94 7.64
C GLN A 525 -1.36 -16.79 6.88
N VAL A 526 -2.45 -16.14 6.47
CA VAL A 526 -3.53 -16.70 5.66
C VAL A 526 -3.67 -15.89 4.38
N PHE A 527 -4.11 -16.50 3.29
CA PHE A 527 -4.30 -15.76 2.04
C PHE A 527 -5.51 -14.82 2.13
N GLY A 528 -5.30 -13.54 1.79
CA GLY A 528 -6.37 -12.55 1.67
C GLY A 528 -6.95 -12.05 3.00
N ALA A 529 -6.25 -12.28 4.12
CA ALA A 529 -6.66 -11.76 5.43
C ALA A 529 -5.46 -11.28 6.26
N PHE A 530 -5.72 -10.33 7.17
CA PHE A 530 -4.70 -9.74 8.04
C PHE A 530 -4.62 -10.54 9.33
N SER A 531 -3.41 -10.89 9.77
CA SER A 531 -3.21 -11.67 11.01
C SER A 531 -3.36 -10.84 12.29
N GLY A 532 -3.46 -9.52 12.20
CA GLY A 532 -3.57 -8.68 13.38
C GLY A 532 -3.62 -7.18 13.13
N ALA A 533 -3.43 -6.43 14.21
CA ALA A 533 -3.30 -4.99 14.22
C ALA A 533 -1.83 -4.57 14.22
N SER A 534 -1.52 -3.40 13.68
CA SER A 534 -0.17 -2.84 13.81
C SER A 534 0.12 -2.46 15.27
N MET A 535 1.37 -2.65 15.73
CA MET A 535 1.80 -2.22 17.06
C MET A 535 1.43 -0.77 17.39
N SER A 536 1.08 -0.52 18.64
CA SER A 536 0.53 0.73 19.20
C SER A 536 -0.83 1.20 18.66
N THR A 537 -1.38 0.57 17.63
CA THR A 537 -2.71 0.90 17.10
C THR A 537 -3.78 0.16 17.86
N GLY A 538 -4.68 0.89 18.52
CA GLY A 538 -5.90 0.31 19.10
C GLY A 538 -7.13 0.64 18.27
N PHE A 539 -8.08 -0.29 18.18
CA PHE A 539 -9.37 -0.08 17.53
C PHE A 539 -10.44 -1.00 18.11
N VAL A 540 -11.70 -0.69 17.80
CA VAL A 540 -12.87 -1.57 18.02
C VAL A 540 -13.64 -1.75 16.73
N ILE A 541 -14.41 -2.84 16.65
CA ILE A 541 -15.38 -3.09 15.58
C ILE A 541 -16.75 -2.73 16.15
N LEU A 542 -17.44 -1.79 15.51
CA LEU A 542 -18.73 -1.26 15.94
C LEU A 542 -19.87 -1.94 15.16
N ASP A 543 -20.93 -2.34 15.85
CA ASP A 543 -22.18 -2.77 15.23
C ASP A 543 -22.94 -1.60 14.59
N GLU A 544 -24.12 -1.88 14.02
CA GLU A 544 -24.96 -0.88 13.36
C GLU A 544 -25.51 0.21 14.33
N GLN A 545 -25.47 -0.05 15.64
CA GLN A 545 -25.88 0.88 16.70
C GLN A 545 -24.69 1.67 17.28
N GLY A 546 -23.46 1.42 16.80
CA GLY A 546 -22.24 2.05 17.30
C GLY A 546 -21.73 1.43 18.61
N THR A 547 -22.17 0.23 18.97
CA THR A 547 -21.68 -0.51 20.14
C THR A 547 -20.48 -1.37 19.74
N PRO A 548 -19.37 -1.34 20.50
CA PRO A 548 -18.20 -2.16 20.20
C PRO A 548 -18.46 -3.64 20.52
N TYR A 549 -18.12 -4.52 19.58
CA TYR A 549 -18.04 -5.96 19.84
C TYR A 549 -16.87 -6.31 20.78
N PRO A 550 -16.97 -7.41 21.56
CA PRO A 550 -15.83 -7.96 22.31
C PRO A 550 -14.63 -8.31 21.40
N ASP A 551 -13.41 -8.22 21.94
CA ASP A 551 -12.16 -8.36 21.17
C ASP A 551 -11.87 -9.77 20.63
N ASP A 552 -12.48 -10.80 21.21
CA ASP A 552 -12.23 -12.22 20.93
C ASP A 552 -13.41 -12.92 20.22
N VAL A 553 -14.47 -12.17 19.89
CA VAL A 553 -15.66 -12.71 19.25
C VAL A 553 -15.63 -12.41 17.73
N PRO A 554 -15.93 -13.41 16.88
CA PRO A 554 -16.16 -13.18 15.45
C PRO A 554 -17.29 -12.19 15.24
N CYS A 555 -17.05 -11.15 14.45
CA CYS A 555 -18.00 -10.07 14.22
C CYS A 555 -17.71 -9.36 12.90
N ALA A 556 -18.63 -8.51 12.46
CA ALA A 556 -18.42 -7.63 11.32
C ALA A 556 -19.04 -6.26 11.59
N GLY A 557 -18.33 -5.19 11.22
CA GLY A 557 -18.77 -3.84 11.57
C GLY A 557 -17.79 -2.74 11.15
N GLU A 558 -18.14 -1.48 11.46
CA GLU A 558 -17.31 -0.32 11.14
C GLU A 558 -16.13 -0.22 12.12
N VAL A 559 -14.95 0.17 11.62
CA VAL A 559 -13.76 0.39 12.43
C VAL A 559 -13.82 1.74 13.14
N GLY A 560 -13.76 1.71 14.47
CA GLY A 560 -13.48 2.87 15.32
C GLY A 560 -12.06 2.81 15.89
N LEU A 561 -11.16 3.67 15.41
CA LEU A 561 -9.77 3.73 15.87
C LEU A 561 -9.67 4.50 17.19
N PHE A 562 -8.73 4.11 18.04
CA PHE A 562 -8.36 4.93 19.19
C PHE A 562 -7.70 6.22 18.69
N PRO A 563 -8.00 7.37 19.32
CA PRO A 563 -7.59 8.65 18.74
C PRO A 563 -6.09 8.92 18.92
N LEU A 564 -5.43 8.36 19.96
CA LEU A 564 -3.98 8.43 20.10
C LEU A 564 -3.30 7.56 19.06
N TYR A 565 -2.76 8.21 18.03
CA TYR A 565 -2.13 7.52 16.90
C TYR A 565 -0.89 8.31 16.47
N PHE A 566 0.29 7.76 16.75
CA PHE A 566 1.56 8.37 16.37
C PHE A 566 1.67 8.51 14.84
N GLY A 567 2.02 9.71 14.36
CA GLY A 567 2.23 10.00 12.94
C GLY A 567 0.97 10.27 12.12
N ALA A 568 -0.23 10.07 12.69
CA ALA A 568 -1.48 10.41 12.04
C ALA A 568 -1.67 11.93 11.91
N THR A 569 -2.35 12.36 10.85
CA THR A 569 -2.66 13.78 10.66
C THR A 569 -3.70 14.25 11.67
N ASN A 570 -3.51 15.46 12.18
CA ASN A 570 -4.43 16.12 13.12
C ASN A 570 -5.25 17.24 12.45
N TRP A 571 -5.05 17.52 11.16
CA TRP A 571 -5.81 18.52 10.42
C TRP A 571 -5.93 18.17 8.92
N LEU A 572 -6.78 18.91 8.20
CA LEU A 572 -6.89 18.87 6.74
C LEU A 572 -6.76 20.30 6.23
N LEU A 573 -6.27 20.51 5.00
CA LEU A 573 -6.08 21.88 4.48
C LEU A 573 -7.36 22.50 3.94
N ASN A 574 -8.31 21.68 3.48
CA ASN A 574 -9.52 22.11 2.77
C ASN A 574 -10.80 21.50 3.32
N ALA A 575 -10.75 20.93 4.53
CA ALA A 575 -11.92 20.36 5.20
C ALA A 575 -11.76 20.45 6.72
N ASP A 576 -12.86 20.38 7.45
CA ASP A 576 -12.84 20.30 8.91
C ASP A 576 -12.47 18.88 9.35
N HIS A 577 -11.33 18.75 10.04
CA HIS A 577 -10.81 17.46 10.49
C HIS A 577 -11.71 16.76 11.51
N ASN A 578 -12.33 17.51 12.42
CA ASN A 578 -13.22 16.94 13.44
C ASN A 578 -14.50 16.41 12.78
N LYS A 579 -15.09 17.19 11.88
CA LYS A 579 -16.28 16.76 11.12
C LYS A 579 -16.03 15.50 10.30
N VAL A 580 -14.85 15.37 9.71
CA VAL A 580 -14.52 14.21 8.87
C VAL A 580 -14.24 12.96 9.69
N TYR A 581 -13.50 13.07 10.79
CA TYR A 581 -12.94 11.89 11.48
C TYR A 581 -13.51 11.61 12.86
N PHE A 582 -14.30 12.50 13.46
CA PHE A 582 -14.75 12.34 14.84
C PHE A 582 -16.27 12.50 15.01
N ASP A 583 -16.92 13.34 14.20
CA ASP A 583 -18.38 13.51 14.30
C ASP A 583 -19.14 12.19 14.05
N GLY A 584 -20.11 11.94 14.92
CA GLY A 584 -20.91 10.71 14.92
C GLY A 584 -20.17 9.46 15.44
N MET A 585 -18.91 9.56 15.88
CA MET A 585 -18.21 8.43 16.49
C MET A 585 -18.49 8.33 17.99
N PRO A 586 -18.68 7.11 18.53
CA PRO A 586 -18.98 6.91 19.94
C PRO A 586 -17.77 7.21 20.83
N ILE A 587 -18.07 7.44 22.12
CA ILE A 587 -17.06 7.51 23.17
C ILE A 587 -16.79 6.10 23.68
N TYR A 588 -15.52 5.68 23.62
CA TYR A 588 -15.05 4.41 24.14
C TYR A 588 -13.92 4.63 25.13
N LYS A 589 -14.03 4.05 26.32
CA LYS A 589 -13.06 4.23 27.43
C LYS A 589 -12.71 5.71 27.67
N GLY A 590 -13.73 6.56 27.68
CA GLY A 590 -13.59 8.00 27.94
C GLY A 590 -12.99 8.83 26.78
N ARG A 591 -12.85 8.25 25.58
CA ARG A 591 -12.32 8.96 24.41
C ARG A 591 -13.21 8.77 23.20
N GLN A 592 -13.44 9.85 22.45
CA GLN A 592 -14.13 9.78 21.17
C GLN A 592 -13.25 9.00 20.18
N LEU A 593 -13.82 7.95 19.57
CA LEU A 593 -13.13 7.19 18.55
C LEU A 593 -12.92 8.02 17.28
N ARG A 594 -11.88 7.67 16.52
CA ARG A 594 -11.61 8.21 15.20
C ARG A 594 -12.19 7.27 14.14
N ARG A 595 -13.02 7.81 13.25
CA ARG A 595 -13.57 7.11 12.09
C ARG A 595 -12.45 6.80 11.11
N HIS A 596 -12.34 5.54 10.68
CA HIS A 596 -11.50 5.17 9.52
C HIS A 596 -12.34 5.03 8.23
N GLY A 597 -13.60 4.61 8.38
CA GLY A 597 -14.54 4.39 7.29
C GLY A 597 -14.43 3.02 6.62
N ASP A 598 -13.60 2.11 7.14
CA ASP A 598 -13.59 0.71 6.73
C ASP A 598 -14.63 -0.09 7.51
N ILE A 599 -15.22 -1.08 6.83
CA ILE A 599 -15.95 -2.18 7.43
C ILE A 599 -15.05 -3.41 7.36
N ILE A 600 -14.85 -4.07 8.49
CA ILE A 600 -14.05 -5.29 8.56
C ILE A 600 -14.85 -6.42 9.21
N GLN A 601 -14.45 -7.64 8.92
CA GLN A 601 -14.89 -8.84 9.61
C GLN A 601 -13.72 -9.42 10.39
N ARG A 602 -13.93 -9.71 11.68
CA ARG A 602 -13.06 -10.58 12.47
C ARG A 602 -13.57 -12.02 12.34
N THR A 603 -12.72 -12.93 11.90
CA THR A 603 -13.08 -14.34 11.73
C THR A 603 -12.91 -15.12 13.03
N VAL A 604 -13.44 -16.35 13.08
CA VAL A 604 -12.93 -17.36 14.00
C VAL A 604 -11.42 -17.52 13.76
N GLY A 605 -10.63 -17.58 14.83
CA GLY A 605 -9.16 -17.54 14.75
C GLY A 605 -8.55 -16.13 14.72
N GLY A 606 -9.35 -15.06 14.74
CA GLY A 606 -8.88 -13.69 14.99
C GLY A 606 -8.29 -12.96 13.78
N TYR A 607 -8.39 -13.52 12.57
CA TYR A 607 -8.00 -12.83 11.34
C TYR A 607 -9.00 -11.73 10.95
N TYR A 608 -8.53 -10.73 10.24
CA TYR A 608 -9.36 -9.64 9.73
C TYR A 608 -9.52 -9.71 8.23
N ILE A 609 -10.73 -9.45 7.73
CA ILE A 609 -11.04 -9.35 6.30
C ILE A 609 -11.71 -8.00 6.06
N VAL A 610 -11.20 -7.21 5.13
CA VAL A 610 -11.81 -5.93 4.76
C VAL A 610 -13.05 -6.18 3.90
N GLN A 611 -14.21 -5.79 4.40
CA GLN A 611 -15.51 -5.95 3.75
C GLN A 611 -15.85 -4.80 2.80
N GLY A 612 -15.17 -3.66 2.94
CA GLY A 612 -15.28 -2.51 2.05
C GLY A 612 -15.33 -1.22 2.86
N ARG A 613 -15.96 -0.20 2.29
CA ARG A 613 -16.11 1.12 2.92
C ARG A 613 -17.52 1.31 3.45
N ALA A 614 -17.63 1.95 4.63
CA ALA A 614 -18.89 2.43 5.20
C ALA A 614 -19.39 3.70 4.51
N ASP A 615 -18.47 4.45 3.89
CA ASP A 615 -18.74 5.68 3.15
C ASP A 615 -18.89 5.41 1.63
N ASP A 616 -19.07 6.51 0.89
CA ASP A 616 -19.27 6.52 -0.55
C ASP A 616 -17.96 6.38 -1.36
N THR A 617 -16.84 5.99 -0.72
CA THR A 617 -15.55 5.76 -1.39
C THR A 617 -15.37 4.31 -1.81
N MET A 618 -14.54 4.10 -2.85
CA MET A 618 -14.23 2.80 -3.43
C MET A 618 -12.73 2.69 -3.67
N ASN A 619 -12.25 1.47 -3.87
CA ASN A 619 -10.87 1.21 -4.23
C ASN A 619 -10.79 0.43 -5.54
N LEU A 620 -10.26 1.07 -6.59
CA LEU A 620 -10.23 0.55 -7.96
C LEU A 620 -8.78 0.54 -8.46
N GLY A 621 -8.18 -0.63 -8.62
CA GLY A 621 -6.78 -0.73 -9.07
C GLY A 621 -5.77 -0.25 -8.02
N GLY A 622 -6.09 -0.33 -6.73
CA GLY A 622 -5.32 0.25 -5.64
C GLY A 622 -5.46 1.76 -5.47
N ILE A 623 -6.35 2.40 -6.24
CA ILE A 623 -6.60 3.84 -6.20
C ILE A 623 -7.92 4.11 -5.47
N LYS A 624 -7.85 4.86 -4.37
CA LYS A 624 -9.03 5.36 -3.65
C LYS A 624 -9.71 6.48 -4.44
N THR A 625 -11.01 6.33 -4.70
CA THR A 625 -11.84 7.33 -5.41
C THR A 625 -13.25 7.40 -4.82
N SER A 626 -13.90 8.55 -4.95
CA SER A 626 -15.29 8.73 -4.49
C SER A 626 -16.28 8.33 -5.58
N SER A 627 -17.37 7.65 -5.21
CA SER A 627 -18.50 7.41 -6.12
C SER A 627 -19.02 8.71 -6.73
N VAL A 628 -19.08 9.78 -5.93
CA VAL A 628 -19.55 11.11 -6.37
C VAL A 628 -18.65 11.72 -7.45
N GLU A 629 -17.32 11.51 -7.38
CA GLU A 629 -16.39 12.00 -8.41
C GLU A 629 -16.65 11.31 -9.77
N ILE A 630 -16.88 10.00 -9.74
CA ILE A 630 -17.22 9.19 -10.92
C ILE A 630 -18.60 9.58 -11.47
N GLU A 631 -19.61 9.65 -10.61
CA GLU A 631 -20.99 10.03 -10.96
C GLU A 631 -21.04 11.41 -11.62
N ARG A 632 -20.29 12.40 -11.08
CA ARG A 632 -20.19 13.75 -11.66
C ARG A 632 -19.73 13.73 -13.11
N VAL A 633 -18.76 12.88 -13.43
CA VAL A 633 -18.22 12.75 -14.80
C VAL A 633 -19.15 11.94 -15.69
N CYS A 634 -19.77 10.89 -15.16
CA CYS A 634 -20.71 10.06 -15.92
C CYS A 634 -22.01 10.80 -16.24
N ASN A 635 -22.56 11.58 -15.31
CA ASN A 635 -23.75 12.41 -15.53
C ASN A 635 -23.58 13.42 -16.67
N ARG A 636 -22.35 13.85 -16.98
CA ARG A 636 -22.04 14.77 -18.08
C ARG A 636 -21.64 14.05 -19.38
N ALA A 637 -21.58 12.72 -19.37
CA ALA A 637 -21.15 11.95 -20.53
C ALA A 637 -22.26 11.78 -21.58
N ASP A 638 -23.52 11.98 -21.19
CA ASP A 638 -24.68 11.83 -22.05
C ASP A 638 -25.85 12.70 -21.55
N GLU A 639 -26.48 13.46 -22.44
CA GLU A 639 -27.61 14.35 -22.11
C GLU A 639 -28.88 13.60 -21.74
N GLY A 640 -29.02 12.33 -22.17
CA GLY A 640 -30.17 11.47 -21.86
C GLY A 640 -30.20 10.95 -20.42
N LEU A 641 -29.15 11.19 -19.64
CA LEU A 641 -29.05 10.73 -18.25
C LEU A 641 -29.77 11.70 -17.30
N LEU A 642 -30.60 11.13 -16.42
CA LEU A 642 -31.14 11.86 -15.28
C LEU A 642 -30.10 11.87 -14.15
N GLU A 643 -29.59 10.69 -13.80
CA GLU A 643 -28.58 10.51 -12.76
C GLU A 643 -27.84 9.17 -12.90
N THR A 644 -26.69 9.07 -12.25
CA THR A 644 -25.86 7.86 -12.18
C THR A 644 -25.48 7.56 -10.74
N ALA A 645 -25.27 6.28 -10.44
CA ALA A 645 -24.76 5.79 -9.18
C ALA A 645 -23.56 4.88 -9.44
N ALA A 646 -22.41 5.22 -8.88
CA ALA A 646 -21.21 4.40 -9.00
C ALA A 646 -21.06 3.50 -7.77
N VAL A 647 -20.92 2.19 -8.00
CA VAL A 647 -20.70 1.19 -6.96
C VAL A 647 -19.56 0.25 -7.34
N SER A 648 -18.88 -0.28 -6.34
CA SER A 648 -17.85 -1.29 -6.53
C SER A 648 -18.40 -2.67 -6.17
N VAL A 649 -18.09 -3.66 -6.99
CA VAL A 649 -18.50 -5.05 -6.75
C VAL A 649 -17.28 -5.93 -6.63
N LYS A 650 -17.24 -6.74 -5.56
CA LYS A 650 -16.20 -7.76 -5.37
C LYS A 650 -16.53 -9.03 -6.17
N PRO A 651 -15.57 -9.62 -6.89
CA PRO A 651 -15.72 -10.94 -7.48
C PRO A 651 -15.97 -12.01 -6.40
N ALA A 652 -16.65 -13.11 -6.76
CA ALA A 652 -17.02 -14.17 -5.82
C ALA A 652 -15.81 -14.89 -5.17
N GLY A 653 -14.64 -14.87 -5.83
CA GLY A 653 -13.40 -15.47 -5.32
C GLY A 653 -12.54 -14.56 -4.44
N GLY A 654 -12.95 -13.29 -4.24
CA GLY A 654 -12.07 -12.24 -3.73
C GLY A 654 -11.38 -11.47 -4.86
N GLY A 655 -10.35 -10.71 -4.52
CA GLY A 655 -9.59 -9.89 -5.47
C GLY A 655 -10.11 -8.45 -5.67
N PRO A 656 -9.57 -7.74 -6.69
CA PRO A 656 -9.82 -6.32 -6.94
C PRO A 656 -11.30 -6.01 -7.16
N GLU A 657 -11.78 -4.87 -6.65
CA GLU A 657 -13.15 -4.44 -6.88
C GLU A 657 -13.36 -3.97 -8.33
N HIS A 658 -14.52 -4.29 -8.89
CA HIS A 658 -14.92 -3.87 -10.23
C HIS A 658 -15.88 -2.68 -10.17
N LEU A 659 -15.61 -1.64 -10.97
CA LEU A 659 -16.50 -0.48 -11.09
C LEU A 659 -17.75 -0.85 -11.89
N ALA A 660 -18.91 -0.65 -11.28
CA ALA A 660 -20.21 -0.71 -11.92
C ALA A 660 -20.90 0.66 -11.86
N ILE A 661 -21.50 1.08 -12.97
CA ILE A 661 -22.27 2.32 -13.07
C ILE A 661 -23.72 1.97 -13.31
N LEU A 662 -24.59 2.33 -12.37
CA LEU A 662 -26.02 2.28 -12.58
C LEU A 662 -26.49 3.65 -13.10
N ALA A 663 -27.42 3.65 -14.05
CA ALA A 663 -27.91 4.86 -14.70
C ALA A 663 -29.44 4.90 -14.70
N VAL A 664 -30.00 6.08 -14.45
CA VAL A 664 -31.42 6.39 -14.65
C VAL A 664 -31.50 7.36 -15.83
N LEU A 665 -32.36 7.06 -16.79
CA LEU A 665 -32.57 7.88 -17.98
C LEU A 665 -33.67 8.94 -17.74
N LYS A 666 -33.56 10.08 -18.42
CA LYS A 666 -34.61 11.11 -18.42
C LYS A 666 -35.90 10.61 -19.06
N ASP A 667 -35.78 9.97 -20.22
CA ASP A 667 -36.87 9.26 -20.86
C ASP A 667 -36.82 7.78 -20.46
N ARG A 668 -37.77 7.36 -19.62
CA ARG A 668 -37.87 5.99 -19.10
C ARG A 668 -38.35 4.99 -20.16
N SER A 669 -38.86 5.46 -21.30
CA SER A 669 -39.32 4.62 -22.41
C SER A 669 -38.28 4.42 -23.50
N ALA A 670 -37.18 5.18 -23.46
CA ALA A 670 -36.10 5.08 -24.43
C ALA A 670 -35.37 3.73 -24.32
N GLN A 671 -35.31 2.99 -25.43
CA GLN A 671 -34.39 1.87 -25.55
C GLN A 671 -32.96 2.41 -25.65
N TYR A 672 -32.10 1.97 -24.73
CA TYR A 672 -30.71 2.46 -24.64
C TYR A 672 -29.73 1.30 -24.76
N ASP A 673 -28.73 1.46 -25.64
CA ASP A 673 -27.65 0.50 -25.75
C ASP A 673 -26.66 0.69 -24.60
N VAL A 674 -26.65 -0.28 -23.68
CA VAL A 674 -25.77 -0.32 -22.50
C VAL A 674 -24.29 -0.32 -22.91
N ASN A 675 -23.93 -0.92 -24.04
CA ASN A 675 -22.54 -0.93 -24.51
C ASN A 675 -22.10 0.45 -24.98
N VAL A 676 -22.97 1.17 -25.69
CA VAL A 676 -22.70 2.57 -26.09
C VAL A 676 -22.53 3.44 -24.86
N LEU A 677 -23.43 3.31 -23.87
CA LEU A 677 -23.35 4.07 -22.62
C LEU A 677 -22.09 3.73 -21.82
N LYS A 678 -21.72 2.45 -21.75
CA LYS A 678 -20.45 1.99 -21.15
C LYS A 678 -19.24 2.61 -21.83
N SER A 679 -19.21 2.66 -23.17
CA SER A 679 -18.13 3.32 -23.91
C SER A 679 -18.09 4.84 -23.67
N LYS A 680 -19.25 5.51 -23.56
CA LYS A 680 -19.34 6.94 -23.21
C LYS A 680 -18.78 7.19 -21.81
N PHE A 681 -19.22 6.43 -20.81
CA PHE A 681 -18.70 6.52 -19.44
C PHE A 681 -17.21 6.23 -19.35
N GLN A 682 -16.75 5.16 -19.99
CA GLN A 682 -15.34 4.79 -20.01
C GLN A 682 -14.47 5.93 -20.57
N ARG A 683 -14.90 6.56 -21.67
CA ARG A 683 -14.19 7.68 -22.31
C ARG A 683 -14.21 8.93 -21.43
N ALA A 684 -15.35 9.25 -20.83
CA ALA A 684 -15.50 10.41 -19.95
C ALA A 684 -14.60 10.28 -18.71
N ILE A 685 -14.58 9.12 -18.06
CA ILE A 685 -13.74 8.84 -16.89
C ILE A 685 -12.26 8.92 -17.25
N GLN A 686 -11.84 8.28 -18.36
CA GLN A 686 -10.44 8.30 -18.78
C GLN A 686 -9.94 9.71 -19.11
N LYS A 687 -10.80 10.53 -19.73
CA LYS A 687 -10.46 11.89 -20.13
C LYS A 687 -10.40 12.85 -18.95
N ASN A 688 -11.36 12.74 -18.02
CA ASN A 688 -11.61 13.80 -17.04
C ASN A 688 -11.26 13.43 -15.59
N LEU A 689 -10.96 12.16 -15.28
CA LEU A 689 -10.57 11.73 -13.92
C LEU A 689 -9.21 11.02 -13.94
N ASN A 690 -9.21 9.75 -14.31
CA ASN A 690 -8.02 8.91 -14.32
C ASN A 690 -8.13 7.86 -15.42
N PRO A 691 -7.14 7.77 -16.33
CA PRO A 691 -7.14 6.80 -17.43
C PRO A 691 -7.05 5.34 -16.97
N LEU A 692 -6.63 5.10 -15.71
CA LEU A 692 -6.48 3.75 -15.14
C LEU A 692 -7.81 3.14 -14.69
N PHE A 693 -8.88 3.93 -14.55
CA PHE A 693 -10.19 3.40 -14.17
C PHE A 693 -10.87 2.68 -15.34
N LYS A 694 -11.37 1.47 -15.04
CA LYS A 694 -12.07 0.62 -15.99
C LYS A 694 -13.52 0.40 -15.56
N VAL A 695 -14.46 0.82 -16.41
CA VAL A 695 -15.89 0.53 -16.24
C VAL A 695 -16.12 -0.93 -16.61
N SER A 696 -16.45 -1.74 -15.61
CA SER A 696 -16.66 -3.18 -15.80
C SER A 696 -18.10 -3.46 -16.20
N TYR A 697 -19.06 -2.84 -15.52
CA TYR A 697 -20.49 -3.06 -15.73
C TYR A 697 -21.23 -1.72 -15.86
N VAL A 698 -22.24 -1.70 -16.72
CA VAL A 698 -23.23 -0.63 -16.76
C VAL A 698 -24.60 -1.26 -16.70
N LYS A 699 -25.50 -0.67 -15.91
CA LYS A 699 -26.89 -1.12 -15.81
C LYS A 699 -27.81 0.08 -15.83
N VAL A 700 -28.84 0.03 -16.67
CA VAL A 700 -29.93 1.01 -16.61
C VAL A 700 -30.97 0.49 -15.62
N VAL A 701 -31.39 1.34 -14.68
CA VAL A 701 -32.42 1.04 -13.69
C VAL A 701 -33.52 2.09 -13.74
N PRO A 702 -34.77 1.75 -13.40
CA PRO A 702 -35.89 2.69 -13.49
C PRO A 702 -35.75 3.86 -12.51
N GLU A 703 -35.22 3.59 -11.31
CA GLU A 703 -34.93 4.57 -10.28
C GLU A 703 -33.93 4.01 -9.27
N PHE A 704 -33.40 4.88 -8.40
CA PHE A 704 -32.51 4.46 -7.33
C PHE A 704 -33.23 4.33 -5.98
N PRO A 705 -32.85 3.34 -5.15
CA PRO A 705 -33.37 3.21 -3.79
C PRO A 705 -32.86 4.36 -2.91
N ARG A 706 -33.76 4.96 -2.13
CA ARG A 706 -33.44 6.12 -1.28
C ARG A 706 -34.01 5.99 0.13
N THR A 707 -33.41 6.70 1.08
CA THR A 707 -33.99 6.91 2.42
C THR A 707 -35.19 7.85 2.38
N ALA A 708 -35.94 7.94 3.48
CA ALA A 708 -36.98 8.96 3.66
C ALA A 708 -36.46 10.41 3.55
N SER A 709 -35.17 10.63 3.81
CA SER A 709 -34.46 11.90 3.58
C SER A 709 -33.89 12.06 2.16
N ASN A 710 -34.34 11.22 1.21
CA ASN A 710 -33.95 11.23 -0.20
C ASN A 710 -32.46 10.89 -0.48
N LYS A 711 -31.74 10.32 0.50
CA LYS A 711 -30.33 9.91 0.34
C LYS A 711 -30.25 8.58 -0.41
N LEU A 712 -29.39 8.51 -1.42
CA LEU A 712 -29.11 7.31 -2.20
C LEU A 712 -28.59 6.14 -1.33
N LEU A 713 -29.23 4.99 -1.42
CA LEU A 713 -28.87 3.77 -0.69
C LEU A 713 -27.92 2.89 -1.52
N ARG A 714 -26.65 3.31 -1.65
CA ARG A 714 -25.63 2.59 -2.45
C ARG A 714 -25.36 1.16 -1.97
N ARG A 715 -25.54 0.87 -0.67
CA ARG A 715 -25.45 -0.50 -0.12
C ARG A 715 -26.45 -1.44 -0.81
N VAL A 716 -27.71 -1.01 -0.92
CA VAL A 716 -28.78 -1.79 -1.57
C VAL A 716 -28.46 -2.05 -3.04
N LEU A 717 -28.01 -1.02 -3.77
CA LEU A 717 -27.60 -1.18 -5.18
C LEU A 717 -26.46 -2.19 -5.34
N ARG A 718 -25.49 -2.16 -4.42
CA ARG A 718 -24.35 -3.07 -4.42
C ARG A 718 -24.78 -4.51 -4.14
N ASP A 719 -25.67 -4.71 -3.17
CA ASP A 719 -26.14 -6.03 -2.77
C ASP A 719 -27.01 -6.67 -3.87
N GLN A 720 -27.89 -5.88 -4.50
CA GLN A 720 -28.65 -6.32 -5.68
C GLN A 720 -27.73 -6.75 -6.83
N LEU A 721 -26.72 -5.93 -7.16
CA LEU A 721 -25.80 -6.25 -8.24
C LEU A 721 -24.92 -7.47 -7.94
N LYS A 722 -24.51 -7.67 -6.68
CA LYS A 722 -23.80 -8.87 -6.23
C LYS A 722 -24.64 -10.13 -6.41
N GLN A 723 -25.91 -10.09 -6.01
CA GLN A 723 -26.82 -11.24 -6.16
C GLN A 723 -26.96 -11.63 -7.64
N GLU A 724 -27.20 -10.65 -8.52
CA GLU A 724 -27.35 -10.89 -9.96
C GLU A 724 -26.08 -11.47 -10.60
N LEU A 725 -24.91 -10.88 -10.32
CA LEU A 725 -23.64 -11.37 -10.86
C LEU A 725 -23.26 -12.75 -10.31
N SER A 726 -23.64 -13.06 -9.07
CA SER A 726 -23.46 -14.40 -8.51
C SER A 726 -24.33 -15.46 -9.21
N ASN A 727 -25.55 -15.10 -9.64
CA ASN A 727 -26.44 -15.98 -10.37
C ASN A 727 -25.95 -16.24 -11.80
N HIS A 728 -25.36 -15.24 -12.46
CA HIS A 728 -24.74 -15.38 -13.78
C HIS A 728 -23.43 -16.17 -13.77
N SER A 729 -22.73 -16.25 -12.63
CA SER A 729 -21.49 -17.04 -12.50
C SER A 729 -21.74 -18.51 -12.14
N LYS A 730 -22.99 -18.88 -11.83
CA LYS A 730 -23.42 -20.25 -11.53
C LYS A 730 -24.07 -20.96 -12.73
N LEU A 731 -24.42 -20.19 -13.77
CA LEU A 731 -24.76 -20.65 -15.12
C LEU A 731 -23.48 -20.72 -15.95
#